data_AF-A0A1J4KDZ4-F1
#
_entry.id   AF-A0A1J4KDZ4-F1
#
_cell.length_a   1.000
_cell.length_b   1.000
_cell.length_c   1.000
_cell.angle_alpha   90.00
_cell.angle_beta   90.00
_cell.angle_gamma   90.00
#
_symmetry.space_group_name_H-M   'P 1'
#
loop_
_entity.id
_entity.type
_entity.pdbx_description
1 polymer ?
#
loop_
_entity_poly.entity_id
_entity_poly.type
_entity_poly.pdbx_seq_one_letter_code
_entity_poly.pdbx_strand_id
1 'polypeptide(L)'
;MSDNNDYNNYGEEEEVGPLPFEADIENEDEDLDDNEEDEDPNLSPDHPLFKKLNDDIKKQLNQQVDNLDVQIRDKNALKSKLAAEREQVGVELYSIQQQLAKLHQRLTEANTEREAAEAIRLDFEKQLKEERESLKQTQEELDIRTKDYERQRTELDKLNETVLLLEQRNQEIMNQKKVVQRETYKSEQSATETELSKQEQDMYIDRLTHQVQDITSQLSVYETQILAQRGETKTARDALLQASLEMEKINFERNHLLQDWNSALIGVKRRSVTLQEIEAAAAKQEEEIRALENEAEGLKKQIADQQEQAERNTNMMKKINMRIQYLNGKIAGAEDERKDLQAKLSDLYESIKKKEVDISKLLIERNNAKSEFAQSQKGANEISNQIHELEDKIISHVAEQSNLKRDTIASQHMVEQIRDQITAKDRELSNLRNEVVRLRIDKLNISAQSEKLQRGLADIVAELKVKDDLISQYEMQIRRNNTDIEKRQSEVDKLNRQYDSLKSAQNGEEYGPLERKIRQIQSRIQQSDEQAQENQATWLKKQTELVTLTHTCEEIEKTNTTQQAHIAVLSRKRDRVRTQLQATEKEIEKLQIQIRLHQREMSRLGEQLSHSVGDGNVLVEGNVNYEAEILENLRKKEEEAAQTESQIEELAAIREGLAEDLMETEKTIMMWEKKLQLAREMREALDPNYGASELKTMKKEVNRMELRLKQIKKQQQVIVQEMQYALVRRETLATKGQVQNRLNKDKTRADVAKGITELKREIKRLNEETNRNDESMKENVDVQRGLSTEIEQYAHMERETKLNKTELEKQMQNEEKAKIAAQAKLEKLQAKQRLFSAKNPKTILKSPDGFQQAFDNLKHQESQLQNLIDLLSNEFPHLSDNFNFIKNRILSE
;
A
#
# COMPACT_ATOMS: atom_id res chain seq x y z
N MET A 1 -85.95 -11.72 -75.60
CA MET A 1 -85.29 -13.03 -75.68
C MET A 1 -86.06 -13.94 -74.75
N SER A 2 -86.99 -14.79 -75.20
CA SER A 2 -86.97 -15.74 -76.34
C SER A 2 -86.35 -17.08 -75.94
N ASP A 3 -87.01 -18.23 -76.14
CA ASP A 3 -88.34 -18.52 -76.71
C ASP A 3 -88.90 -19.85 -76.11
N ASN A 4 -90.24 -20.01 -76.12
CA ASN A 4 -91.05 -21.20 -76.50
C ASN A 4 -90.80 -22.61 -75.89
N ASN A 5 -91.77 -23.55 -75.75
CA ASN A 5 -93.23 -23.56 -75.97
C ASN A 5 -93.91 -24.78 -75.27
N ASP A 6 -95.24 -24.69 -75.04
CA ASP A 6 -96.30 -25.73 -75.12
C ASP A 6 -96.16 -27.10 -74.37
N TYR A 7 -97.23 -27.72 -73.84
CA TYR A 7 -98.55 -27.93 -74.48
C TYR A 7 -99.80 -27.84 -73.59
N ASN A 8 -100.81 -27.23 -74.22
CA ASN A 8 -102.27 -27.21 -74.05
C ASN A 8 -102.94 -28.63 -74.13
N ASN A 9 -104.23 -28.92 -73.85
CA ASN A 9 -105.46 -28.17 -73.51
C ASN A 9 -106.58 -29.11 -72.95
N TYR A 10 -107.70 -28.49 -72.51
CA TYR A 10 -109.11 -28.90 -72.29
C TYR A 10 -109.47 -29.14 -70.81
N GLY A 11 -110.55 -28.60 -70.23
CA GLY A 11 -111.86 -28.14 -70.77
C GLY A 11 -112.96 -29.09 -70.23
N GLU A 12 -114.13 -28.68 -69.72
CA GLU A 12 -114.80 -27.37 -69.61
C GLU A 12 -115.55 -27.24 -68.26
N GLU A 13 -116.25 -26.12 -68.03
CA GLU A 13 -117.02 -25.79 -66.82
C GLU A 13 -118.49 -26.25 -66.91
N GLU A 14 -119.16 -26.51 -65.78
CA GLU A 14 -120.58 -26.17 -65.62
C GLU A 14 -120.95 -25.91 -64.14
N GLU A 15 -121.82 -24.93 -63.91
CA GLU A 15 -122.22 -24.36 -62.60
C GLU A 15 -123.76 -24.45 -62.50
N VAL A 16 -124.38 -24.90 -61.40
CA VAL A 16 -124.94 -24.11 -60.26
C VAL A 16 -125.79 -25.10 -59.40
N GLY A 17 -126.01 -24.83 -58.10
CA GLY A 17 -126.89 -25.62 -57.19
C GLY A 17 -128.40 -25.30 -57.31
N PRO A 18 -129.25 -25.42 -56.24
CA PRO A 18 -128.98 -25.78 -54.84
C PRO A 18 -130.00 -26.78 -54.18
N LEU A 19 -129.92 -26.96 -52.85
CA LEU A 19 -130.91 -27.61 -51.95
C LEU A 19 -132.14 -26.69 -51.68
N PRO A 20 -133.34 -27.19 -51.28
CA PRO A 20 -133.66 -27.38 -49.84
C PRO A 20 -134.73 -28.48 -49.48
N PHE A 21 -135.25 -28.42 -48.23
CA PHE A 21 -136.33 -29.21 -47.58
C PHE A 21 -137.75 -28.93 -48.20
N GLU A 22 -138.95 -29.42 -47.76
CA GLU A 22 -139.44 -29.92 -46.44
C GLU A 22 -140.81 -30.67 -46.50
N ALA A 23 -141.08 -31.52 -45.47
CA ALA A 23 -142.37 -31.83 -44.78
C ALA A 23 -143.64 -32.49 -45.43
N ASP A 24 -144.46 -33.04 -44.51
CA ASP A 24 -145.91 -33.38 -44.46
C ASP A 24 -146.52 -34.43 -45.41
N ILE A 25 -147.67 -35.11 -45.16
CA ILE A 25 -148.44 -35.70 -44.01
C ILE A 25 -149.88 -35.97 -44.56
N GLU A 26 -150.72 -36.77 -43.86
CA GLU A 26 -152.09 -37.23 -44.24
C GLU A 26 -152.10 -38.32 -45.35
N ASN A 27 -153.01 -39.29 -45.47
CA ASN A 27 -154.08 -39.96 -44.71
C ASN A 27 -155.17 -40.30 -45.75
N GLU A 28 -155.62 -41.54 -45.82
CA GLU A 28 -156.90 -41.90 -46.43
C GLU A 28 -157.38 -43.23 -45.80
N ASP A 29 -158.54 -43.18 -45.14
CA ASP A 29 -159.22 -44.34 -44.55
C ASP A 29 -160.28 -44.87 -45.52
N GLU A 30 -160.63 -46.16 -45.44
CA GLU A 30 -161.95 -46.62 -45.88
C GLU A 30 -162.38 -47.88 -45.08
N ASP A 31 -163.37 -47.72 -44.20
CA ASP A 31 -164.01 -48.80 -43.44
C ASP A 31 -165.04 -49.56 -44.29
N LEU A 32 -165.19 -50.87 -44.06
CA LEU A 32 -166.45 -51.59 -44.26
C LEU A 32 -166.65 -52.64 -43.16
N ASP A 33 -167.80 -52.57 -42.51
CA ASP A 33 -168.30 -53.47 -41.46
C ASP A 33 -169.55 -54.24 -41.99
N ASP A 34 -170.37 -54.80 -41.09
CA ASP A 34 -171.66 -55.50 -41.30
C ASP A 34 -171.55 -56.97 -41.78
N ASN A 35 -171.88 -57.96 -40.93
CA ASN A 35 -173.21 -58.61 -40.75
C ASN A 35 -173.47 -59.75 -41.77
N GLU A 36 -174.41 -60.70 -41.63
CA GLU A 36 -175.59 -60.87 -40.74
C GLU A 36 -175.64 -62.28 -40.08
N GLU A 37 -176.67 -62.50 -39.24
CA GLU A 37 -177.08 -63.79 -38.65
C GLU A 37 -177.95 -64.61 -39.62
N ASP A 38 -178.09 -65.93 -39.40
CA ASP A 38 -179.20 -66.73 -39.98
C ASP A 38 -179.50 -67.98 -39.13
N GLU A 39 -180.77 -68.32 -38.90
CA GLU A 39 -181.21 -69.33 -37.89
C GLU A 39 -181.87 -70.61 -38.46
N ASP A 40 -181.44 -71.77 -37.93
CA ASP A 40 -182.15 -73.08 -37.88
C ASP A 40 -182.51 -73.73 -39.27
N PRO A 41 -183.06 -74.97 -39.41
CA PRO A 41 -183.98 -75.69 -38.53
C PRO A 41 -183.50 -77.05 -37.96
N ASN A 42 -183.75 -77.24 -36.66
CA ASN A 42 -184.05 -78.51 -35.97
C ASN A 42 -182.95 -79.58 -35.79
N LEU A 43 -182.27 -79.52 -34.64
CA LEU A 43 -182.41 -80.57 -33.61
C LEU A 43 -182.01 -80.02 -32.22
N SER A 44 -182.89 -80.18 -31.22
CA SER A 44 -182.83 -79.39 -29.97
C SER A 44 -181.57 -79.67 -29.09
N PRO A 45 -180.87 -78.64 -28.56
CA PRO A 45 -179.57 -78.79 -27.88
C PRO A 45 -179.50 -79.61 -26.57
N ASP A 46 -180.58 -79.84 -25.84
CA ASP A 46 -180.52 -80.33 -24.44
C ASP A 46 -180.63 -81.87 -24.26
N HIS A 47 -180.14 -82.65 -25.23
CA HIS A 47 -180.02 -84.11 -25.04
C HIS A 47 -178.79 -84.45 -24.16
N PRO A 48 -178.95 -85.11 -22.99
CA PRO A 48 -177.89 -85.22 -21.96
C PRO A 48 -176.56 -85.89 -22.36
N LEU A 49 -176.51 -86.54 -23.53
CA LEU A 49 -175.34 -87.26 -24.04
C LEU A 49 -174.36 -86.39 -24.85
N PHE A 50 -174.75 -85.18 -25.30
CA PHE A 50 -173.89 -84.34 -26.16
C PHE A 50 -173.17 -83.19 -25.46
N LYS A 51 -173.63 -82.76 -24.28
CA LYS A 51 -173.13 -81.55 -23.59
C LYS A 51 -171.59 -81.49 -23.48
N LYS A 52 -170.98 -82.61 -23.06
CA LYS A 52 -169.53 -82.75 -22.89
C LYS A 52 -168.73 -82.69 -24.21
N LEU A 53 -169.34 -83.14 -25.32
CA LEU A 53 -168.69 -83.10 -26.65
C LEU A 53 -168.55 -81.66 -27.15
N ASN A 54 -169.56 -80.82 -26.87
CA ASN A 54 -169.55 -79.41 -27.24
C ASN A 54 -168.56 -78.60 -26.40
N ASP A 55 -168.46 -78.89 -25.10
CA ASP A 55 -167.47 -78.25 -24.21
C ASP A 55 -166.02 -78.51 -24.66
N ASP A 56 -165.68 -79.77 -25.00
CA ASP A 56 -164.33 -80.14 -25.46
C ASP A 56 -163.96 -79.49 -26.82
N ILE A 57 -164.93 -79.34 -27.74
CA ILE A 57 -164.72 -78.62 -29.01
C ILE A 57 -164.49 -77.12 -28.78
N LYS A 58 -165.33 -76.49 -27.93
CA LYS A 58 -165.20 -75.06 -27.61
C LYS A 58 -163.86 -74.75 -26.94
N LYS A 59 -163.36 -75.67 -26.11
CA LYS A 59 -162.05 -75.57 -25.47
C LYS A 59 -160.88 -75.68 -26.46
N GLN A 60 -160.97 -76.54 -27.48
CA GLN A 60 -159.93 -76.63 -28.51
C GLN A 60 -159.80 -75.34 -29.33
N LEU A 61 -160.92 -74.70 -29.70
CA LEU A 61 -160.91 -73.45 -30.46
C LEU A 61 -160.30 -72.29 -29.67
N ASN A 62 -160.71 -72.09 -28.41
CA ASN A 62 -160.14 -71.03 -27.57
C ASN A 62 -158.62 -71.19 -27.39
N GLN A 63 -158.12 -72.41 -27.19
CA GLN A 63 -156.68 -72.66 -27.09
C GLN A 63 -155.91 -72.37 -28.40
N GLN A 64 -156.56 -72.35 -29.57
CA GLN A 64 -155.91 -71.90 -30.81
C GLN A 64 -155.85 -70.37 -30.89
N VAL A 65 -156.90 -69.67 -30.45
CA VAL A 65 -156.91 -68.20 -30.34
C VAL A 65 -155.83 -67.71 -29.37
N ASP A 66 -155.79 -68.25 -28.15
CA ASP A 66 -154.79 -67.88 -27.11
C ASP A 66 -153.35 -68.02 -27.64
N ASN A 67 -153.06 -69.08 -28.40
CA ASN A 67 -151.73 -69.33 -28.97
C ASN A 67 -151.37 -68.39 -30.15
N LEU A 68 -152.35 -67.86 -30.88
CA LEU A 68 -152.11 -66.86 -31.92
C LEU A 68 -151.86 -65.48 -31.31
N ASP A 69 -152.63 -65.13 -30.27
CA ASP A 69 -152.50 -63.88 -29.52
C ASP A 69 -151.11 -63.70 -28.89
N VAL A 70 -150.56 -64.79 -28.32
CA VAL A 70 -149.17 -64.81 -27.81
C VAL A 70 -148.16 -64.61 -28.95
N GLN A 71 -148.31 -65.30 -30.08
CA GLN A 71 -147.41 -65.14 -31.24
C GLN A 71 -147.43 -63.72 -31.81
N ILE A 72 -148.59 -63.04 -31.83
CA ILE A 72 -148.71 -61.65 -32.27
C ILE A 72 -147.96 -60.72 -31.32
N ARG A 73 -148.10 -60.90 -29.99
CA ARG A 73 -147.36 -60.12 -28.99
C ARG A 73 -145.84 -60.31 -29.11
N ASP A 74 -145.38 -61.55 -29.26
CA ASP A 74 -143.95 -61.87 -29.44
C ASP A 74 -143.37 -61.23 -30.72
N LYS A 75 -144.13 -61.24 -31.83
CA LYS A 75 -143.70 -60.62 -33.09
C LYS A 75 -143.63 -59.10 -33.00
N ASN A 76 -144.58 -58.46 -32.32
CA ASN A 76 -144.55 -57.00 -32.10
C ASN A 76 -143.41 -56.57 -31.17
N ALA A 77 -143.14 -57.35 -30.11
CA ALA A 77 -141.97 -57.12 -29.25
C ALA A 77 -140.64 -57.24 -30.03
N LEU A 78 -140.52 -58.25 -30.90
CA LEU A 78 -139.35 -58.44 -31.76
C LEU A 78 -139.17 -57.28 -32.76
N LYS A 79 -140.26 -56.79 -33.37
CA LYS A 79 -140.23 -55.62 -34.28
C LYS A 79 -139.72 -54.36 -33.56
N SER A 80 -140.22 -54.11 -32.34
CA SER A 80 -139.78 -52.97 -31.52
C SER A 80 -138.29 -53.05 -31.16
N LYS A 81 -137.81 -54.23 -30.75
CA LYS A 81 -136.38 -54.45 -30.44
C LYS A 81 -135.47 -54.20 -31.65
N LEU A 82 -135.82 -54.73 -32.82
CA LEU A 82 -135.04 -54.57 -34.04
C LEU A 82 -135.01 -53.11 -34.54
N ALA A 83 -136.05 -52.31 -34.27
CA ALA A 83 -136.05 -50.87 -34.57
C ALA A 83 -135.03 -50.12 -33.69
N ALA A 84 -135.05 -50.37 -32.38
CA ALA A 84 -134.09 -49.77 -31.43
C ALA A 84 -132.64 -50.20 -31.72
N GLU A 85 -132.41 -51.48 -32.06
CA GLU A 85 -131.08 -51.97 -32.46
C GLU A 85 -130.58 -51.27 -33.74
N ARG A 86 -131.45 -51.01 -34.73
CA ARG A 86 -131.10 -50.26 -35.95
C ARG A 86 -130.73 -48.81 -35.64
N GLU A 87 -131.46 -48.14 -34.75
CA GLU A 87 -131.21 -46.75 -34.37
C GLU A 87 -129.91 -46.62 -33.57
N GLN A 88 -129.64 -47.53 -32.64
CA GLN A 88 -128.39 -47.57 -31.89
C GLN A 88 -127.19 -47.78 -32.82
N VAL A 89 -127.25 -48.72 -33.77
CA VAL A 89 -126.19 -48.93 -34.78
C VAL A 89 -125.99 -47.69 -35.66
N GLY A 90 -127.05 -46.92 -35.95
CA GLY A 90 -126.95 -45.64 -36.64
C GLY A 90 -126.16 -44.57 -35.84
N VAL A 91 -126.43 -44.46 -34.53
CA VAL A 91 -125.71 -43.54 -33.63
C VAL A 91 -124.25 -43.97 -33.45
N GLU A 92 -123.99 -45.27 -33.32
CA GLU A 92 -122.64 -45.82 -33.24
C GLU A 92 -121.84 -45.56 -34.52
N LEU A 93 -122.45 -45.74 -35.71
CA LEU A 93 -121.82 -45.43 -36.99
C LEU A 93 -121.48 -43.94 -37.13
N TYR A 94 -122.39 -43.04 -36.75
CA TYR A 94 -122.13 -41.59 -36.78
C TYR A 94 -121.01 -41.18 -35.79
N SER A 95 -120.99 -41.79 -34.60
CA SER A 95 -119.90 -41.60 -33.63
C SER A 95 -118.55 -42.03 -34.20
N ILE A 96 -118.48 -43.21 -34.84
CA ILE A 96 -117.28 -43.73 -35.51
C ILE A 96 -116.84 -42.81 -36.66
N GLN A 97 -117.77 -42.32 -37.48
CA GLN A 97 -117.47 -41.35 -38.54
C GLN A 97 -116.88 -40.04 -37.99
N GLN A 98 -117.43 -39.51 -36.90
CA GLN A 98 -116.90 -38.30 -36.26
C GLN A 98 -115.52 -38.54 -35.61
N GLN A 99 -115.28 -39.73 -35.05
CA GLN A 99 -113.95 -40.12 -34.55
C GLN A 99 -112.94 -40.24 -35.69
N LEU A 100 -113.32 -40.84 -36.82
CA LEU A 100 -112.48 -41.00 -38.01
C LEU A 100 -112.11 -39.63 -38.62
N ALA A 101 -113.04 -38.69 -38.72
CA ALA A 101 -112.76 -37.32 -39.15
C ALA A 101 -111.73 -36.62 -38.24
N LYS A 102 -111.89 -36.76 -36.91
CA LYS A 102 -110.94 -36.22 -35.92
C LYS A 102 -109.56 -36.89 -35.99
N LEU A 103 -109.48 -38.17 -36.34
CA LEU A 103 -108.21 -38.87 -36.56
C LEU A 103 -107.53 -38.43 -37.86
N HIS A 104 -108.28 -38.22 -38.95
CA HIS A 104 -107.72 -37.66 -40.19
C HIS A 104 -107.16 -36.25 -39.98
N GLN A 105 -107.88 -35.38 -39.27
CA GLN A 105 -107.39 -34.03 -38.94
C GLN A 105 -106.07 -34.09 -38.16
N ARG A 106 -106.02 -34.89 -37.09
CA ARG A 106 -104.79 -35.08 -36.29
C ARG A 106 -103.62 -35.66 -37.09
N LEU A 107 -103.90 -36.53 -38.05
CA LEU A 107 -102.88 -37.11 -38.92
C LEU A 107 -102.34 -36.06 -39.91
N THR A 108 -103.18 -35.16 -40.43
CA THR A 108 -102.71 -34.02 -41.24
C THR A 108 -101.91 -33.02 -40.41
N GLU A 109 -102.37 -32.70 -39.19
CA GLU A 109 -101.65 -31.81 -38.25
C GLU A 109 -100.25 -32.39 -37.93
N ALA A 110 -100.18 -33.65 -37.49
CA ALA A 110 -98.92 -34.33 -37.18
C ALA A 110 -97.97 -34.46 -38.40
N ASN A 111 -98.50 -34.61 -39.62
CA ASN A 111 -97.68 -34.60 -40.83
C ASN A 111 -97.08 -33.21 -41.09
N THR A 112 -97.84 -32.12 -40.91
CA THR A 112 -97.30 -30.76 -41.04
C THR A 112 -96.28 -30.42 -39.97
N GLU A 113 -96.46 -30.89 -38.73
CA GLU A 113 -95.46 -30.78 -37.65
C GLU A 113 -94.18 -31.56 -37.98
N ARG A 114 -94.31 -32.78 -38.52
CA ARG A 114 -93.18 -33.61 -38.98
C ARG A 114 -92.39 -32.91 -40.09
N GLU A 115 -93.05 -32.27 -41.04
CA GLU A 115 -92.42 -31.55 -42.16
C GLU A 115 -91.72 -30.28 -41.71
N ALA A 116 -92.31 -29.52 -40.78
CA ALA A 116 -91.66 -28.38 -40.14
C ALA A 116 -90.42 -28.81 -39.34
N ALA A 117 -90.50 -29.90 -38.57
CA ALA A 117 -89.38 -30.45 -37.81
C ALA A 117 -88.25 -30.96 -38.73
N GLU A 118 -88.59 -31.58 -39.87
CA GLU A 118 -87.61 -32.05 -40.86
C GLU A 118 -86.90 -30.87 -41.56
N ALA A 119 -87.62 -29.80 -41.90
CA ALA A 119 -87.02 -28.58 -42.43
C ALA A 119 -86.05 -27.91 -41.42
N ILE A 120 -86.44 -27.84 -40.15
CA ILE A 120 -85.58 -27.32 -39.06
C ILE A 120 -84.33 -28.21 -38.87
N ARG A 121 -84.48 -29.54 -38.95
CA ARG A 121 -83.35 -30.48 -38.86
C ARG A 121 -82.35 -30.26 -39.99
N LEU A 122 -82.83 -30.07 -41.22
CA LEU A 122 -81.98 -29.83 -42.40
C LEU A 122 -81.22 -28.49 -42.33
N ASP A 123 -81.84 -27.43 -41.80
CA ASP A 123 -81.15 -26.16 -41.63
C ASP A 123 -80.07 -26.24 -40.53
N PHE A 124 -80.35 -26.91 -39.41
CA PHE A 124 -79.31 -27.17 -38.39
C PHE A 124 -78.20 -28.12 -38.88
N GLU A 125 -78.50 -29.13 -39.70
CA GLU A 125 -77.48 -29.97 -40.35
C GLU A 125 -76.58 -29.14 -41.28
N LYS A 126 -77.15 -28.16 -42.00
CA LYS A 126 -76.40 -27.22 -42.85
C LYS A 126 -75.53 -26.27 -42.03
N GLN A 127 -76.09 -25.62 -41.00
CA GLN A 127 -75.34 -24.74 -40.09
C GLN A 127 -74.19 -25.50 -39.40
N LEU A 128 -74.44 -26.73 -38.93
CA LEU A 128 -73.42 -27.60 -38.33
C LEU A 128 -72.30 -27.96 -39.31
N LYS A 129 -72.59 -28.08 -40.62
CA LYS A 129 -71.58 -28.31 -41.66
C LYS A 129 -70.74 -27.05 -41.91
N GLU A 130 -71.40 -25.89 -42.02
CA GLU A 130 -70.73 -24.59 -42.20
C GLU A 130 -69.80 -24.28 -41.01
N GLU A 131 -70.23 -24.55 -39.77
CA GLU A 131 -69.38 -24.36 -38.58
C GLU A 131 -68.28 -25.44 -38.41
N ARG A 132 -68.45 -26.64 -38.99
CA ARG A 132 -67.35 -27.61 -39.07
C ARG A 132 -66.30 -27.21 -40.10
N GLU A 133 -66.71 -26.55 -41.18
CA GLU A 133 -65.79 -26.00 -42.18
C GLU A 133 -65.09 -24.73 -41.65
N SER A 134 -65.77 -23.86 -40.87
CA SER A 134 -65.17 -22.72 -40.16
C SER A 134 -64.15 -23.16 -39.10
N LEU A 135 -64.51 -24.15 -38.27
CA LEU A 135 -63.62 -24.72 -37.25
C LEU A 135 -62.37 -25.36 -37.88
N LYS A 136 -62.52 -26.08 -39.00
CA LYS A 136 -61.38 -26.68 -39.70
C LYS A 136 -60.43 -25.61 -40.26
N GLN A 137 -60.96 -24.55 -40.86
CA GLN A 137 -60.14 -23.43 -41.37
C GLN A 137 -59.38 -22.72 -40.23
N THR A 138 -60.05 -22.43 -39.11
CA THR A 138 -59.40 -21.79 -37.96
C THR A 138 -58.36 -22.70 -37.28
N GLN A 139 -58.56 -24.02 -37.28
CA GLN A 139 -57.55 -24.99 -36.85
C GLN A 139 -56.33 -24.99 -37.78
N GLU A 140 -56.53 -25.00 -39.10
CA GLU A 140 -55.44 -24.93 -40.09
C GLU A 140 -54.66 -23.60 -39.99
N GLU A 141 -55.33 -22.47 -39.75
CA GLU A 141 -54.67 -21.19 -39.44
C GLU A 141 -53.89 -21.21 -38.12
N LEU A 142 -54.45 -21.80 -37.06
CA LEU A 142 -53.77 -21.93 -35.77
C LEU A 142 -52.48 -22.75 -35.90
N ASP A 143 -52.54 -23.85 -36.65
CA ASP A 143 -51.41 -24.74 -36.93
C ASP A 143 -50.29 -24.01 -37.68
N ILE A 144 -50.65 -23.17 -38.67
CA ILE A 144 -49.70 -22.34 -39.42
C ILE A 144 -49.08 -21.28 -38.51
N ARG A 145 -49.89 -20.53 -37.75
CA ARG A 145 -49.40 -19.50 -36.81
C ARG A 145 -48.51 -20.09 -35.72
N THR A 146 -48.80 -21.31 -35.25
CA THR A 146 -47.98 -22.00 -34.25
C THR A 146 -46.61 -22.36 -34.82
N LYS A 147 -46.54 -22.91 -36.04
CA LYS A 147 -45.27 -23.21 -36.73
C LYS A 147 -44.47 -21.95 -37.04
N ASP A 148 -45.13 -20.84 -37.41
CA ASP A 148 -44.46 -19.55 -37.61
C ASP A 148 -43.93 -18.95 -36.30
N TYR A 149 -44.69 -19.05 -35.20
CA TYR A 149 -44.23 -18.66 -33.86
C TYR A 149 -43.04 -19.50 -33.38
N GLU A 150 -43.08 -20.83 -33.56
CA GLU A 150 -41.96 -21.71 -33.24
C GLU A 150 -40.71 -21.35 -34.06
N ARG A 151 -40.86 -21.10 -35.36
CA ARG A 151 -39.77 -20.61 -36.22
C ARG A 151 -39.19 -19.31 -35.68
N GLN A 152 -40.02 -18.28 -35.49
CA GLN A 152 -39.60 -16.97 -34.96
C GLN A 152 -38.93 -17.09 -33.60
N ARG A 153 -39.43 -17.97 -32.72
CA ARG A 153 -38.80 -18.28 -31.43
C ARG A 153 -37.40 -18.88 -31.62
N THR A 154 -37.22 -19.89 -32.48
CA THR A 154 -35.87 -20.43 -32.72
C THR A 154 -34.94 -19.46 -33.44
N GLU A 155 -35.46 -18.50 -34.20
CA GLU A 155 -34.67 -17.42 -34.81
C GLU A 155 -34.25 -16.39 -33.75
N LEU A 156 -35.15 -16.06 -32.81
CA LEU A 156 -34.88 -15.18 -31.66
C LEU A 156 -33.90 -15.82 -30.65
N ASP A 157 -34.03 -17.12 -30.38
CA ASP A 157 -33.11 -17.86 -29.50
C ASP A 157 -31.69 -17.90 -30.11
N LYS A 158 -31.56 -18.15 -31.43
CA LYS A 158 -30.27 -18.04 -32.16
C LYS A 158 -29.75 -16.61 -32.16
N LEU A 159 -30.62 -15.61 -32.33
CA LEU A 159 -30.19 -14.21 -32.30
C LEU A 159 -29.65 -13.84 -30.92
N ASN A 160 -30.34 -14.24 -29.84
CA ASN A 160 -29.88 -14.07 -28.47
C ASN A 160 -28.53 -14.78 -28.21
N GLU A 161 -28.33 -15.99 -28.74
CA GLU A 161 -27.04 -16.69 -28.68
C GLU A 161 -25.93 -15.88 -29.37
N THR A 162 -26.20 -15.34 -30.58
CA THR A 162 -25.21 -14.49 -31.27
C THR A 162 -24.97 -13.15 -30.56
N VAL A 163 -25.98 -12.56 -29.92
CA VAL A 163 -25.84 -11.34 -29.12
C VAL A 163 -24.99 -11.62 -27.88
N LEU A 164 -25.26 -12.70 -27.14
CA LEU A 164 -24.48 -13.11 -25.98
C LEU A 164 -23.00 -13.38 -26.36
N LEU A 165 -22.76 -14.05 -27.48
CA LEU A 165 -21.41 -14.28 -28.01
C LEU A 165 -20.71 -12.98 -28.42
N LEU A 166 -21.43 -12.03 -29.00
CA LEU A 166 -20.91 -10.70 -29.34
C LEU A 166 -20.64 -9.84 -28.10
N GLU A 167 -21.49 -9.91 -27.07
CA GLU A 167 -21.28 -9.22 -25.79
C GLU A 167 -20.06 -9.77 -25.05
N GLN A 168 -19.93 -11.09 -24.94
CA GLN A 168 -18.74 -11.76 -24.38
C GLN A 168 -17.48 -11.33 -25.13
N ARG A 169 -17.48 -11.42 -26.46
CA ARG A 169 -16.35 -11.01 -27.30
C ARG A 169 -16.04 -9.51 -27.21
N ASN A 170 -17.04 -8.66 -27.07
CA ASN A 170 -16.84 -7.22 -26.86
C ASN A 170 -16.27 -6.94 -25.46
N GLN A 171 -16.69 -7.69 -24.44
CA GLN A 171 -16.13 -7.61 -23.09
C GLN A 171 -14.68 -8.11 -23.05
N GLU A 172 -14.35 -9.18 -23.77
CA GLU A 172 -12.98 -9.64 -24.01
C GLU A 172 -12.15 -8.56 -24.71
N ILE A 173 -12.62 -7.98 -25.82
CA ILE A 173 -11.93 -6.91 -26.55
C ILE A 173 -11.74 -5.68 -25.65
N MET A 174 -12.71 -5.30 -24.84
CA MET A 174 -12.60 -4.22 -23.86
C MET A 174 -11.61 -4.53 -22.74
N ASN A 175 -11.49 -5.78 -22.31
CA ASN A 175 -10.52 -6.20 -21.31
C ASN A 175 -9.10 -6.28 -21.91
N GLN A 176 -8.95 -6.83 -23.11
CA GLN A 176 -7.70 -6.80 -23.90
C GLN A 176 -7.26 -5.35 -24.14
N LYS A 177 -8.17 -4.44 -24.53
CA LYS A 177 -7.87 -3.01 -24.68
C LYS A 177 -7.38 -2.38 -23.38
N LYS A 178 -7.98 -2.71 -22.22
CA LYS A 178 -7.52 -2.23 -20.90
C LYS A 178 -6.14 -2.81 -20.52
N VAL A 179 -5.86 -4.06 -20.90
CA VAL A 179 -4.54 -4.69 -20.71
C VAL A 179 -3.50 -3.98 -21.59
N VAL A 180 -3.75 -3.89 -22.90
CA VAL A 180 -2.88 -3.18 -23.85
C VAL A 180 -2.67 -1.73 -23.43
N GLN A 181 -3.69 -1.00 -22.96
CA GLN A 181 -3.51 0.37 -22.44
C GLN A 181 -2.61 0.42 -21.20
N ARG A 182 -2.72 -0.55 -20.28
CA ARG A 182 -1.82 -0.65 -19.12
C ARG A 182 -0.39 -1.04 -19.52
N GLU A 183 -0.25 -1.89 -20.52
CA GLU A 183 1.05 -2.29 -21.09
C GLU A 183 1.70 -1.13 -21.84
N THR A 184 0.95 -0.36 -22.63
CA THR A 184 1.48 0.86 -23.27
C THR A 184 1.85 1.91 -22.25
N TYR A 185 1.02 2.20 -21.23
CA TYR A 185 1.38 3.15 -20.18
C TYR A 185 2.57 2.69 -19.34
N LYS A 186 2.70 1.38 -19.06
CA LYS A 186 3.88 0.84 -18.36
C LYS A 186 5.14 0.87 -19.25
N SER A 187 5.00 0.64 -20.55
CA SER A 187 6.09 0.74 -21.52
C SER A 187 6.54 2.19 -21.71
N GLU A 188 5.59 3.13 -21.82
CA GLU A 188 5.80 4.57 -21.89
C GLU A 188 6.46 5.10 -20.61
N GLN A 189 5.96 4.71 -19.42
CA GLN A 189 6.61 5.02 -18.15
C GLN A 189 8.04 4.47 -18.13
N SER A 190 8.24 3.18 -18.44
CA SER A 190 9.56 2.57 -18.48
C SER A 190 10.49 3.24 -19.50
N ALA A 191 9.97 3.71 -20.62
CA ALA A 191 10.72 4.46 -21.62
C ALA A 191 11.16 5.82 -21.06
N THR A 192 10.24 6.60 -20.46
CA THR A 192 10.59 7.90 -19.83
C THR A 192 11.56 7.74 -18.64
N GLU A 193 11.46 6.66 -17.86
CA GLU A 193 12.43 6.33 -16.80
C GLU A 193 13.81 6.01 -17.40
N THR A 194 13.88 5.26 -18.50
CA THR A 194 15.16 5.05 -19.22
C THR A 194 15.67 6.30 -19.93
N GLU A 195 14.81 7.18 -20.41
CA GLU A 195 15.18 8.43 -21.07
C GLU A 195 15.75 9.44 -20.07
N LEU A 196 15.13 9.57 -18.88
CA LEU A 196 15.67 10.35 -17.76
C LEU A 196 17.02 9.78 -17.29
N SER A 197 17.12 8.46 -17.09
CA SER A 197 18.38 7.83 -16.69
C SER A 197 19.47 7.97 -17.77
N LYS A 198 19.08 7.98 -19.06
CA LYS A 198 19.98 8.24 -20.17
C LYS A 198 20.42 9.71 -20.22
N GLN A 199 19.51 10.66 -19.96
CA GLN A 199 19.83 12.08 -19.84
C GLN A 199 20.79 12.35 -18.68
N GLU A 200 20.59 11.73 -17.52
CA GLU A 200 21.54 11.78 -16.39
C GLU A 200 22.91 11.19 -16.78
N GLN A 201 22.93 10.05 -17.48
CA GLN A 201 24.17 9.46 -18.00
C GLN A 201 24.87 10.40 -18.99
N ASP A 202 24.15 11.05 -19.90
CA ASP A 202 24.73 11.92 -20.92
C ASP A 202 25.23 13.24 -20.32
N MET A 203 24.53 13.81 -19.34
CA MET A 203 25.06 14.93 -18.54
C MET A 203 26.31 14.53 -17.72
N TYR A 204 26.41 13.28 -17.27
CA TYR A 204 27.60 12.77 -16.59
C TYR A 204 28.76 12.53 -17.56
N ILE A 205 28.50 12.02 -18.77
CA ILE A 205 29.48 11.87 -19.84
C ILE A 205 30.00 13.23 -20.31
N ASP A 206 29.12 14.22 -20.49
CA ASP A 206 29.49 15.60 -20.83
C ASP A 206 30.41 16.21 -19.75
N ARG A 207 30.03 16.07 -18.47
CA ARG A 207 30.85 16.53 -17.34
C ARG A 207 32.22 15.85 -17.27
N LEU A 208 32.29 14.54 -17.51
CA LEU A 208 33.57 13.82 -17.61
C LEU A 208 34.37 14.25 -18.84
N THR A 209 33.71 14.56 -19.95
CA THR A 209 34.35 15.00 -21.20
C THR A 209 34.99 16.38 -21.02
N HIS A 210 34.29 17.31 -20.37
CA HIS A 210 34.84 18.59 -19.96
C HIS A 210 35.99 18.44 -18.94
N GLN A 211 35.87 17.56 -17.94
CA GLN A 211 36.99 17.28 -17.01
C GLN A 211 38.22 16.70 -17.72
N VAL A 212 38.03 15.83 -18.72
CA VAL A 212 39.13 15.31 -19.56
C VAL A 212 39.74 16.43 -20.40
N GLN A 213 38.94 17.31 -21.00
CA GLN A 213 39.44 18.47 -21.75
C GLN A 213 40.24 19.43 -20.85
N ASP A 214 39.74 19.76 -19.67
CA ASP A 214 40.42 20.62 -18.69
C ASP A 214 41.75 20.00 -18.24
N ILE A 215 41.77 18.70 -17.91
CA ILE A 215 42.99 17.98 -17.49
C ILE A 215 43.99 17.89 -18.66
N THR A 216 43.54 17.63 -19.89
CA THR A 216 44.41 17.62 -21.09
C THR A 216 44.99 19.01 -21.38
N SER A 217 44.20 20.07 -21.20
CA SER A 217 44.66 21.47 -21.32
C SER A 217 45.71 21.79 -20.25
N GLN A 218 45.46 21.45 -18.99
CA GLN A 218 46.41 21.60 -17.89
C GLN A 218 47.70 20.81 -18.12
N LEU A 219 47.62 19.55 -18.60
CA LEU A 219 48.78 18.76 -18.96
C LEU A 219 49.61 19.44 -20.06
N SER A 220 48.98 19.97 -21.11
CA SER A 220 49.69 20.70 -22.17
C SER A 220 50.39 21.97 -21.65
N VAL A 221 49.74 22.71 -20.72
CA VAL A 221 50.36 23.85 -20.04
C VAL A 221 51.57 23.40 -19.19
N TYR A 222 51.44 22.32 -18.42
CA TYR A 222 52.56 21.79 -17.64
C TYR A 222 53.69 21.24 -18.51
N GLU A 223 53.41 20.60 -19.65
CA GLU A 223 54.43 20.14 -20.60
C GLU A 223 55.20 21.31 -21.21
N THR A 224 54.52 22.38 -21.63
CA THR A 224 55.19 23.60 -22.14
C THR A 224 56.01 24.30 -21.05
N GLN A 225 55.51 24.34 -19.80
CA GLN A 225 56.26 24.87 -18.66
C GLN A 225 57.50 24.01 -18.33
N ILE A 226 57.39 22.68 -18.35
CA ILE A 226 58.52 21.76 -18.15
C ILE A 226 59.56 21.90 -19.26
N LEU A 227 59.14 22.11 -20.51
CA LEU A 227 60.06 22.38 -21.63
C LEU A 227 60.78 23.72 -21.46
N ALA A 228 60.07 24.78 -21.08
CA ALA A 228 60.66 26.09 -20.78
C ALA A 228 61.68 25.99 -19.63
N GLN A 229 61.29 25.43 -18.48
CA GLN A 229 62.18 25.23 -17.33
C GLN A 229 63.40 24.35 -17.66
N ARG A 230 63.26 23.33 -18.52
CA ARG A 230 64.41 22.54 -19.00
C ARG A 230 65.34 23.38 -19.88
N GLY A 231 64.81 24.28 -20.69
CA GLY A 231 65.58 25.26 -21.46
C GLY A 231 66.35 26.22 -20.55
N GLU A 232 65.67 26.87 -19.61
CA GLU A 232 66.26 27.77 -18.60
C GLU A 232 67.32 27.06 -17.75
N THR A 233 67.03 25.84 -17.27
CA THR A 233 67.99 25.06 -16.47
C THR A 233 69.21 24.66 -17.32
N LYS A 234 69.04 24.46 -18.63
CA LYS A 234 70.18 24.23 -19.52
C LYS A 234 71.02 25.51 -19.66
N THR A 235 70.42 26.66 -19.98
CA THR A 235 71.18 27.92 -20.11
C THR A 235 71.87 28.32 -18.81
N ALA A 236 71.25 28.05 -17.65
CA ALA A 236 71.87 28.23 -16.34
C ALA A 236 73.07 27.28 -16.11
N ARG A 237 73.00 26.02 -16.55
CA ARG A 237 74.15 25.08 -16.51
C ARG A 237 75.26 25.50 -17.45
N ASP A 238 74.92 25.90 -18.68
CA ASP A 238 75.88 26.36 -19.67
C ASP A 238 76.61 27.64 -19.17
N ALA A 239 75.88 28.57 -18.54
CA ALA A 239 76.43 29.76 -17.88
C ALA A 239 77.29 29.42 -16.63
N LEU A 240 76.88 28.45 -15.80
CA LEU A 240 77.68 27.98 -14.68
C LEU A 240 78.99 27.30 -15.14
N LEU A 241 78.94 26.53 -16.24
CA LEU A 241 80.13 25.93 -16.85
C LEU A 241 81.08 27.01 -17.39
N GLN A 242 80.56 28.02 -18.08
CA GLN A 242 81.35 29.16 -18.53
C GLN A 242 81.96 29.93 -17.35
N ALA A 243 81.20 30.14 -16.28
CA ALA A 243 81.69 30.77 -15.06
C ALA A 243 82.76 29.93 -14.35
N SER A 244 82.66 28.58 -14.33
CA SER A 244 83.72 27.72 -13.80
C SER A 244 84.99 27.76 -14.64
N LEU A 245 84.88 27.81 -15.97
CA LEU A 245 86.04 27.92 -16.87
C LEU A 245 86.75 29.27 -16.73
N GLU A 246 86.00 30.37 -16.62
CA GLU A 246 86.57 31.69 -16.29
C GLU A 246 87.16 31.71 -14.87
N MET A 247 86.57 31.01 -13.90
CA MET A 247 87.13 30.90 -12.55
C MET A 247 88.42 30.03 -12.52
N GLU A 248 88.52 28.99 -13.33
CA GLU A 248 89.76 28.21 -13.52
C GLU A 248 90.84 29.07 -14.16
N LYS A 249 90.50 29.83 -15.21
CA LYS A 249 91.39 30.81 -15.86
C LYS A 249 91.85 31.90 -14.89
N ILE A 250 90.97 32.50 -14.09
CA ILE A 250 91.32 33.46 -13.04
C ILE A 250 92.22 32.82 -11.99
N ASN A 251 91.99 31.57 -11.59
CA ASN A 251 92.89 30.86 -10.68
C ASN A 251 94.26 30.58 -11.31
N PHE A 252 94.33 30.25 -12.60
CA PHE A 252 95.58 30.09 -13.34
C PHE A 252 96.35 31.42 -13.42
N GLU A 253 95.70 32.50 -13.85
CA GLU A 253 96.26 33.86 -13.89
C GLU A 253 96.73 34.32 -12.50
N ARG A 254 95.94 34.08 -11.44
CA ARG A 254 96.32 34.38 -10.05
C ARG A 254 97.53 33.57 -9.60
N ASN A 255 97.60 32.29 -9.94
CA ASN A 255 98.73 31.43 -9.56
C ASN A 255 100.01 31.82 -10.33
N HIS A 256 99.89 32.21 -11.61
CA HIS A 256 100.98 32.77 -12.40
C HIS A 256 101.46 34.12 -11.83
N LEU A 257 100.55 35.03 -11.49
CA LEU A 257 100.88 36.30 -10.83
C LEU A 257 101.52 36.10 -9.45
N LEU A 258 101.11 35.06 -8.70
CA LEU A 258 101.76 34.68 -7.44
C LEU A 258 103.16 34.09 -7.70
N GLN A 259 103.38 33.33 -8.77
CA GLN A 259 104.70 32.85 -9.16
C GLN A 259 105.62 34.02 -9.55
N ASP A 260 105.13 34.96 -10.36
CA ASP A 260 105.88 36.15 -10.78
C ASP A 260 106.15 37.09 -9.61
N TRP A 261 105.18 37.28 -8.70
CA TRP A 261 105.37 38.05 -7.48
C TRP A 261 106.39 37.38 -6.53
N ASN A 262 106.36 36.06 -6.38
CA ASN A 262 107.38 35.34 -5.62
C ASN A 262 108.76 35.43 -6.29
N SER A 263 108.84 35.37 -7.62
CA SER A 263 110.07 35.58 -8.38
C SER A 263 110.63 36.99 -8.20
N ALA A 264 109.77 38.01 -8.27
CA ALA A 264 110.10 39.40 -8.00
C ALA A 264 110.53 39.61 -6.53
N LEU A 265 109.87 38.97 -5.58
CA LEU A 265 110.21 39.00 -4.14
C LEU A 265 111.56 38.33 -3.87
N ILE A 266 111.87 37.21 -4.53
CA ILE A 266 113.20 36.58 -4.50
C ILE A 266 114.24 37.52 -5.14
N GLY A 267 113.90 38.21 -6.22
CA GLY A 267 114.73 39.24 -6.84
C GLY A 267 115.02 40.42 -5.91
N VAL A 268 113.99 40.93 -5.22
CA VAL A 268 114.13 41.98 -4.19
C VAL A 268 114.94 41.49 -3.01
N LYS A 269 114.72 40.26 -2.51
CA LYS A 269 115.50 39.67 -1.41
C LYS A 269 116.96 39.45 -1.78
N ARG A 270 117.26 39.06 -3.03
CA ARG A 270 118.64 39.01 -3.53
C ARG A 270 119.25 40.42 -3.59
N ARG A 271 118.52 41.41 -4.12
CA ARG A 271 118.98 42.82 -4.14
C ARG A 271 119.21 43.39 -2.74
N SER A 272 118.36 43.07 -1.75
CA SER A 272 118.54 43.54 -0.38
C SER A 272 119.71 42.86 0.31
N VAL A 273 119.99 41.58 0.03
CA VAL A 273 121.22 40.92 0.50
C VAL A 273 122.46 41.56 -0.14
N THR A 274 122.48 41.77 -1.46
CA THR A 274 123.62 42.45 -2.10
C THR A 274 123.78 43.91 -1.65
N LEU A 275 122.68 44.59 -1.32
CA LEU A 275 122.71 45.94 -0.76
C LEU A 275 123.25 45.92 0.67
N GLN A 276 122.87 44.95 1.50
CA GLN A 276 123.43 44.76 2.85
C GLN A 276 124.92 44.37 2.79
N GLU A 277 125.35 43.60 1.80
CA GLU A 277 126.76 43.29 1.55
C GLU A 277 127.54 44.56 1.14
N ILE A 278 126.96 45.43 0.31
CA ILE A 278 127.53 46.72 -0.07
C ILE A 278 127.56 47.70 1.12
N GLU A 279 126.51 47.76 1.94
CA GLU A 279 126.46 48.57 3.16
C GLU A 279 127.50 48.10 4.20
N ALA A 280 127.66 46.78 4.38
CA ALA A 280 128.69 46.23 5.25
C ALA A 280 130.11 46.51 4.72
N ALA A 281 130.32 46.43 3.41
CA ALA A 281 131.59 46.82 2.79
C ALA A 281 131.87 48.32 2.96
N ALA A 282 130.87 49.18 2.72
CA ALA A 282 130.98 50.62 2.89
C ALA A 282 131.23 51.02 4.35
N ALA A 283 130.53 50.40 5.32
CA ALA A 283 130.74 50.63 6.74
C ALA A 283 132.16 50.23 7.18
N LYS A 284 132.66 49.07 6.72
CA LYS A 284 134.06 48.66 6.95
C LYS A 284 135.06 49.64 6.33
N GLN A 285 134.75 50.17 5.14
CA GLN A 285 135.58 51.16 4.47
C GLN A 285 135.53 52.53 5.16
N GLU A 286 134.42 52.87 5.83
CA GLU A 286 134.30 54.02 6.71
C GLU A 286 135.06 53.81 8.04
N GLU A 287 135.07 52.60 8.60
CA GLU A 287 135.95 52.26 9.74
C GLU A 287 137.44 52.35 9.35
N GLU A 288 137.83 51.91 8.16
CA GLU A 288 139.19 52.08 7.62
C GLU A 288 139.53 53.56 7.41
N ILE A 289 138.60 54.39 6.91
CA ILE A 289 138.77 55.85 6.83
C ILE A 289 138.94 56.45 8.23
N ARG A 290 138.08 56.12 9.20
CA ARG A 290 138.18 56.61 10.58
C ARG A 290 139.49 56.16 11.24
N ALA A 291 140.00 54.97 10.94
CA ALA A 291 141.31 54.52 11.42
C ALA A 291 142.43 55.41 10.85
N LEU A 292 142.42 55.69 9.54
CA LEU A 292 143.36 56.60 8.88
C LEU A 292 143.22 58.06 9.37
N GLU A 293 142.03 58.52 9.71
CA GLU A 293 141.80 59.84 10.32
C GLU A 293 142.37 59.92 11.74
N ASN A 294 142.20 58.87 12.56
CA ASN A 294 142.83 58.76 13.88
C ASN A 294 144.37 58.69 13.79
N GLU A 295 144.92 57.97 12.81
CA GLU A 295 146.36 57.99 12.53
C GLU A 295 146.82 59.39 12.08
N ALA A 296 146.07 60.07 11.21
CA ALA A 296 146.37 61.43 10.76
C ALA A 296 146.26 62.46 11.90
N GLU A 297 145.35 62.29 12.86
CA GLU A 297 145.27 63.14 14.06
C GLU A 297 146.40 62.82 15.06
N GLY A 298 146.78 61.56 15.21
CA GLY A 298 147.98 61.15 15.95
C GLY A 298 149.25 61.76 15.36
N LEU A 299 149.40 61.75 14.04
CA LEU A 299 150.51 62.38 13.31
C LEU A 299 150.48 63.92 13.44
N LYS A 300 149.31 64.57 13.32
CA LYS A 300 149.16 66.02 13.59
C LYS A 300 149.60 66.35 15.02
N LYS A 301 149.28 65.52 16.01
CA LYS A 301 149.69 65.71 17.40
C LYS A 301 151.20 65.56 17.59
N GLN A 302 151.82 64.54 16.97
CA GLN A 302 153.29 64.40 16.95
C GLN A 302 153.97 65.59 16.25
N ILE A 303 153.38 66.14 15.18
CA ILE A 303 153.86 67.36 14.52
C ILE A 303 153.76 68.56 15.46
N ALA A 304 152.67 68.71 16.22
CA ALA A 304 152.53 69.77 17.22
C ALA A 304 153.56 69.64 18.37
N ASP A 305 153.77 68.43 18.89
CA ASP A 305 154.79 68.16 19.91
C ASP A 305 156.21 68.47 19.39
N GLN A 306 156.51 68.15 18.12
CA GLN A 306 157.76 68.52 17.45
C GLN A 306 157.89 70.03 17.20
N GLN A 307 156.79 70.72 16.85
CA GLN A 307 156.78 72.17 16.72
C GLN A 307 157.04 72.85 18.08
N GLU A 308 156.45 72.36 19.18
CA GLU A 308 156.73 72.90 20.51
C GLU A 308 158.21 72.67 20.93
N GLN A 309 158.78 71.51 20.61
CA GLN A 309 160.22 71.26 20.79
C GLN A 309 161.08 72.20 19.94
N ALA A 310 160.70 72.46 18.68
CA ALA A 310 161.39 73.40 17.80
C ALA A 310 161.30 74.86 18.31
N GLU A 311 160.16 75.29 18.84
CA GLU A 311 160.01 76.61 19.47
C GLU A 311 160.82 76.73 20.77
N ARG A 312 160.79 75.71 21.63
CA ARG A 312 161.62 75.64 22.85
C ARG A 312 163.12 75.76 22.50
N ASN A 313 163.58 75.03 21.49
CA ASN A 313 164.96 75.09 20.99
C ASN A 313 165.28 76.45 20.33
N THR A 314 164.35 77.04 19.58
CA THR A 314 164.51 78.38 18.97
C THR A 314 164.62 79.46 20.03
N ASN A 315 163.81 79.39 21.09
CA ASN A 315 163.87 80.31 22.23
C ASN A 315 165.14 80.10 23.08
N MET A 316 165.65 78.87 23.18
CA MET A 316 166.95 78.57 23.77
C MET A 316 168.08 79.23 22.96
N MET A 317 168.09 79.08 21.63
CA MET A 317 169.07 79.73 20.74
C MET A 317 168.98 81.27 20.77
N LYS A 318 167.78 81.86 20.84
CA LYS A 318 167.62 83.31 21.05
C LYS A 318 168.26 83.78 22.36
N LYS A 319 168.05 83.04 23.47
CA LYS A 319 168.70 83.34 24.76
C LYS A 319 170.24 83.21 24.70
N ILE A 320 170.75 82.18 24.03
CA ILE A 320 172.19 81.97 23.82
C ILE A 320 172.79 83.11 22.97
N ASN A 321 172.16 83.48 21.85
CA ASN A 321 172.66 84.56 20.98
C ASN A 321 172.65 85.92 21.67
N MET A 322 171.62 86.26 22.46
CA MET A 322 171.64 87.49 23.28
C MET A 322 172.77 87.45 24.33
N ARG A 323 173.06 86.28 24.91
CA ARG A 323 174.17 86.12 25.86
C ARG A 323 175.53 86.28 25.18
N ILE A 324 175.69 85.79 23.95
CA ILE A 324 176.90 85.97 23.14
C ILE A 324 177.10 87.46 22.77
N GLN A 325 176.04 88.17 22.32
CA GLN A 325 176.12 89.61 22.07
C GLN A 325 176.54 90.40 23.31
N TYR A 326 175.96 90.10 24.48
CA TYR A 326 176.35 90.74 25.75
C TYR A 326 177.81 90.48 26.13
N LEU A 327 178.30 89.24 25.94
CA LEU A 327 179.70 88.89 26.22
C LEU A 327 180.67 89.57 25.25
N ASN A 328 180.35 89.62 23.96
CA ASN A 328 181.18 90.33 22.96
C ASN A 328 181.25 91.84 23.25
N GLY A 329 180.14 92.47 23.66
CA GLY A 329 180.14 93.86 24.11
C GLY A 329 181.01 94.10 25.35
N LYS A 330 181.04 93.14 26.29
CA LYS A 330 181.94 93.18 27.46
C LYS A 330 183.42 93.00 27.10
N ILE A 331 183.73 92.20 26.07
CA ILE A 331 185.10 92.02 25.57
C ILE A 331 185.59 93.31 24.90
N ALA A 332 184.79 93.91 24.02
CA ALA A 332 185.16 95.17 23.34
C ALA A 332 185.50 96.30 24.33
N GLY A 333 184.68 96.50 25.36
CA GLY A 333 184.95 97.50 26.40
C GLY A 333 186.26 97.26 27.16
N ALA A 334 186.61 96.00 27.43
CA ALA A 334 187.88 95.66 28.09
C ALA A 334 189.11 95.88 27.19
N GLU A 335 188.96 95.78 25.87
CA GLU A 335 190.06 96.10 24.93
C GLU A 335 190.31 97.61 24.81
N ASP A 336 189.28 98.45 24.91
CA ASP A 336 189.43 99.91 24.93
C ASP A 336 189.97 100.40 26.28
N GLU A 337 189.50 99.87 27.43
CA GLU A 337 190.13 100.13 28.74
C GLU A 337 191.62 99.78 28.75
N ARG A 338 192.03 98.70 28.06
CA ARG A 338 193.45 98.32 27.93
C ARG A 338 194.26 99.34 27.11
N LYS A 339 193.72 99.87 26.01
CA LYS A 339 194.39 100.94 25.23
C LYS A 339 194.57 102.20 26.08
N ASP A 340 193.54 102.58 26.81
CA ASP A 340 193.48 103.80 27.61
C ASP A 340 194.49 103.77 28.77
N LEU A 341 194.67 102.60 29.41
CA LEU A 341 195.73 102.37 30.39
C LEU A 341 197.13 102.34 29.77
N GLN A 342 197.28 101.82 28.55
CA GLN A 342 198.56 101.77 27.85
C GLN A 342 199.05 103.16 27.41
N ALA A 343 198.13 104.07 27.05
CA ALA A 343 198.44 105.49 26.81
C ALA A 343 198.93 106.18 28.09
N LYS A 344 198.20 106.04 29.20
CA LYS A 344 198.56 106.62 30.51
C LYS A 344 199.93 106.15 31.03
N LEU A 345 200.36 104.95 30.66
CA LEU A 345 201.69 104.43 30.97
C LEU A 345 202.81 105.16 30.20
N SER A 346 202.55 105.61 28.97
CA SER A 346 203.51 106.40 28.17
C SER A 346 203.76 107.78 28.78
N ASP A 347 202.69 108.48 29.17
CA ASP A 347 202.77 109.82 29.78
C ASP A 347 203.56 109.81 31.11
N LEU A 348 203.42 108.73 31.88
CA LEU A 348 204.15 108.55 33.14
C LEU A 348 205.66 108.39 32.92
N TYR A 349 206.11 107.70 31.87
CA TYR A 349 207.54 107.59 31.55
C TYR A 349 208.16 108.95 31.18
N GLU A 350 207.44 109.82 30.47
CA GLU A 350 207.95 111.16 30.14
C GLU A 350 207.93 112.11 31.35
N SER A 351 206.98 111.92 32.28
CA SER A 351 206.92 112.64 33.56
C SER A 351 208.09 112.30 34.49
N ILE A 352 208.46 111.02 34.60
CA ILE A 352 209.60 110.55 35.42
C ILE A 352 210.90 111.23 34.96
N LYS A 353 211.14 111.28 33.65
CA LYS A 353 212.36 111.85 33.07
C LYS A 353 212.53 113.37 33.31
N LYS A 354 211.43 114.09 33.59
CA LYS A 354 211.45 115.49 34.05
C LYS A 354 211.77 115.58 35.55
N LYS A 355 211.22 114.69 36.38
CA LYS A 355 211.42 114.67 37.84
C LYS A 355 212.87 114.42 38.27
N GLU A 356 213.63 113.62 37.53
CA GLU A 356 215.05 113.35 37.81
C GLU A 356 215.93 114.63 37.77
N VAL A 357 215.55 115.61 36.92
CA VAL A 357 216.23 116.92 36.80
C VAL A 357 215.88 117.87 37.97
N ASP A 358 214.76 117.65 38.65
CA ASP A 358 214.38 118.46 39.82
C ASP A 358 214.94 117.91 41.13
N ILE A 359 215.09 116.58 41.26
CA ILE A 359 215.72 115.93 42.43
C ILE A 359 217.15 116.43 42.67
N SER A 360 217.89 116.71 41.60
CA SER A 360 219.26 117.25 41.69
C SER A 360 219.33 118.72 42.13
N LYS A 361 218.24 119.49 42.02
CA LYS A 361 218.13 120.86 42.59
C LYS A 361 217.80 120.81 44.08
N LEU A 362 216.83 119.98 44.47
CA LEU A 362 216.36 119.82 45.85
C LEU A 362 217.47 119.36 46.82
N LEU A 363 218.49 118.65 46.31
CA LEU A 363 219.70 118.29 47.06
C LEU A 363 220.51 119.50 47.58
N ILE A 364 220.41 120.66 46.92
CA ILE A 364 221.08 121.90 47.34
C ILE A 364 220.29 122.57 48.48
N GLU A 365 218.97 122.72 48.31
CA GLU A 365 218.09 123.35 49.30
C GLU A 365 218.09 122.59 50.65
N ARG A 366 218.16 121.25 50.61
CA ARG A 366 218.24 120.40 51.81
C ARG A 366 219.54 120.58 52.63
N ASN A 367 220.53 121.32 52.13
CA ASN A 367 221.69 121.70 52.94
C ASN A 367 221.51 123.05 53.65
N ASN A 368 220.65 123.94 53.14
CA ASN A 368 220.33 125.21 53.81
C ASN A 368 219.44 124.99 55.05
N ALA A 369 218.38 124.17 54.92
CA ALA A 369 217.52 123.78 56.05
C ALA A 369 218.28 123.08 57.19
N LYS A 370 219.47 122.53 56.90
CA LYS A 370 220.37 121.91 57.88
C LYS A 370 221.07 122.92 58.81
N SER A 371 221.05 124.21 58.47
CA SER A 371 221.64 125.30 59.25
C SER A 371 220.68 125.86 60.31
N GLU A 372 219.39 125.94 60.00
CA GLU A 372 218.40 126.59 60.88
C GLU A 372 217.96 125.70 62.05
N PHE A 373 217.75 124.40 61.81
CA PHE A 373 217.33 123.45 62.86
C PHE A 373 218.34 123.36 64.01
N ALA A 374 219.64 123.48 63.72
CA ALA A 374 220.72 123.42 64.70
C ALA A 374 220.64 124.53 65.77
N GLN A 375 219.91 125.62 65.52
CA GLN A 375 219.79 126.74 66.43
C GLN A 375 218.59 126.61 67.40
N SER A 376 217.62 125.73 67.09
CA SER A 376 216.49 125.41 67.99
C SER A 376 216.77 124.22 68.91
N GLN A 377 217.72 123.36 68.56
CA GLN A 377 218.07 122.13 69.30
C GLN A 377 218.80 122.35 70.65
N LYS A 378 218.69 123.55 71.25
CA LYS A 378 219.35 123.93 72.51
C LYS A 378 218.41 124.28 73.67
N GLY A 379 217.09 124.23 73.49
CA GLY A 379 216.11 124.61 74.53
C GLY A 379 215.15 123.50 75.01
N ALA A 380 214.71 122.60 74.14
CA ALA A 380 213.58 121.70 74.46
C ALA A 380 213.94 120.44 75.29
N ASN A 381 215.22 120.08 75.40
CA ASN A 381 215.66 118.81 76.01
C ASN A 381 215.77 118.84 77.56
N GLU A 382 215.22 119.85 78.24
CA GLU A 382 215.11 119.85 79.71
C GLU A 382 213.83 119.14 80.22
N ILE A 383 212.80 118.93 79.39
CA ILE A 383 211.56 118.22 79.79
C ILE A 383 211.57 116.79 79.23
N SER A 384 212.47 115.98 79.78
CA SER A 384 212.56 114.53 79.51
C SER A 384 211.54 113.71 80.33
N ASN A 385 211.06 114.22 81.47
CA ASN A 385 210.72 113.37 82.62
C ASN A 385 209.37 113.70 83.30
N GLN A 386 208.24 113.76 82.57
CA GLN A 386 206.91 113.87 83.23
C GLN A 386 205.78 112.97 82.68
N ILE A 387 205.66 112.71 81.37
CA ILE A 387 204.43 112.13 80.81
C ILE A 387 204.74 111.05 79.75
N HIS A 388 204.47 109.74 79.89
CA HIS A 388 204.13 108.86 81.02
C HIS A 388 202.91 109.15 81.93
N GLU A 389 202.05 110.10 81.58
CA GLU A 389 200.78 110.33 82.26
C GLU A 389 199.68 110.38 81.21
N LEU A 390 199.14 109.18 80.95
CA LEU A 390 197.98 108.84 80.12
C LEU A 390 198.19 108.60 78.61
N GLU A 391 197.56 107.62 77.97
CA GLU A 391 197.18 106.22 78.32
C GLU A 391 196.26 105.65 77.23
N ASP A 392 196.44 104.38 76.87
CA ASP A 392 195.52 103.25 77.13
C ASP A 392 193.98 103.44 77.04
N LYS A 393 193.47 104.41 76.25
CA LYS A 393 192.03 104.57 76.04
C LYS A 393 191.56 104.17 74.64
N ILE A 394 191.11 102.90 74.58
CA ILE A 394 189.93 102.42 73.82
C ILE A 394 190.17 102.32 72.30
N ILE A 395 190.19 101.15 71.64
CA ILE A 395 189.68 99.79 71.93
C ILE A 395 188.15 99.73 72.13
N SER A 396 187.39 99.85 71.03
CA SER A 396 185.94 99.56 70.88
C SER A 396 185.51 99.77 69.41
N HIS A 397 184.68 99.01 68.68
CA HIS A 397 183.98 97.68 68.76
C HIS A 397 183.60 97.30 67.27
N VAL A 398 183.56 96.05 66.71
CA VAL A 398 182.61 94.88 66.81
C VAL A 398 181.17 95.08 66.20
N ALA A 399 180.47 94.18 65.47
CA ALA A 399 180.73 93.02 64.55
C ALA A 399 179.39 92.40 63.97
N GLU A 400 179.46 91.31 63.16
CA GLU A 400 178.36 90.36 62.75
C GLU A 400 177.24 90.85 61.75
N GLN A 401 176.23 90.10 61.23
CA GLN A 401 175.70 88.71 61.39
C GLN A 401 175.06 88.09 60.08
N SER A 402 174.06 87.17 60.11
CA SER A 402 173.58 86.39 58.92
C SER A 402 172.16 85.68 59.00
N ASN A 403 171.64 85.11 57.87
CA ASN A 403 170.82 83.85 57.68
C ASN A 403 169.22 83.71 57.64
N LEU A 404 168.73 82.78 56.75
CA LEU A 404 167.49 81.88 56.71
C LEU A 404 166.01 82.45 56.65
N LYS A 405 164.85 81.73 56.46
CA LYS A 405 164.42 80.28 56.34
C LYS A 405 163.20 79.95 55.36
N ARG A 406 162.19 79.08 55.69
CA ARG A 406 161.16 78.39 54.80
C ARG A 406 159.96 77.71 55.54
N ASP A 407 158.69 77.73 55.05
CA ASP A 407 157.55 76.81 55.44
C ASP A 407 156.20 76.95 54.65
N THR A 408 155.39 75.87 54.44
CA THR A 408 153.89 75.79 54.19
C THR A 408 153.39 74.48 53.52
N ILE A 409 152.62 73.59 54.20
CA ILE A 409 151.91 72.43 53.57
C ILE A 409 150.52 72.06 54.17
N ALA A 410 150.24 72.35 55.45
CA ALA A 410 149.21 71.63 56.24
C ALA A 410 147.71 71.84 55.88
N SER A 411 147.34 72.68 54.91
CA SER A 411 145.97 73.23 54.80
C SER A 411 144.93 72.33 54.09
N GLN A 412 145.33 71.19 53.52
CA GLN A 412 144.56 70.56 52.43
C GLN A 412 143.53 69.51 52.87
N HIS A 413 143.65 68.95 54.08
CA HIS A 413 142.92 67.73 54.47
C HIS A 413 141.49 67.94 54.99
N MET A 414 141.08 69.18 55.24
CA MET A 414 139.85 69.52 55.99
C MET A 414 138.61 69.72 55.11
N VAL A 415 138.78 69.74 53.78
CA VAL A 415 137.70 70.04 52.80
C VAL A 415 136.81 68.82 52.50
N GLU A 416 137.33 67.62 52.68
CA GLU A 416 136.74 66.40 52.13
C GLU A 416 135.52 65.90 52.93
N GLN A 417 135.60 65.93 54.28
CA GLN A 417 134.54 65.47 55.18
C GLN A 417 133.20 66.23 55.06
N ILE A 418 133.21 67.43 54.49
CA ILE A 418 132.00 68.26 54.33
C ILE A 418 131.10 67.75 53.19
N ARG A 419 131.66 67.02 52.20
CA ARG A 419 130.90 66.60 51.01
C ARG A 419 129.91 65.46 51.29
N ASP A 420 130.31 64.45 52.05
CA ASP A 420 129.51 63.22 52.17
C ASP A 420 128.18 63.43 52.90
N GLN A 421 128.17 64.28 53.94
CA GLN A 421 126.99 64.58 54.76
C GLN A 421 125.85 65.23 53.95
N ILE A 422 126.19 66.00 52.91
CA ILE A 422 125.21 66.65 52.03
C ILE A 422 124.41 65.58 51.26
N THR A 423 125.10 64.61 50.66
CA THR A 423 124.47 63.61 49.79
C THR A 423 123.48 62.69 50.51
N ALA A 424 123.58 62.56 51.84
CA ALA A 424 122.66 61.78 52.64
C ALA A 424 121.28 62.44 52.75
N LYS A 425 121.23 63.76 53.02
CA LYS A 425 119.97 64.49 53.25
C LYS A 425 119.18 64.78 51.97
N ASP A 426 119.83 64.90 50.83
CA ASP A 426 119.15 65.04 49.53
C ASP A 426 118.28 63.81 49.18
N ARG A 427 118.67 62.61 49.62
CA ARG A 427 117.93 61.37 49.34
C ARG A 427 116.59 61.30 50.10
N GLU A 428 116.57 61.69 51.37
CA GLU A 428 115.33 61.78 52.15
C GLU A 428 114.37 62.86 51.61
N LEU A 429 114.92 64.02 51.24
CA LEU A 429 114.15 65.11 50.61
C LEU A 429 113.54 64.71 49.26
N SER A 430 114.18 63.83 48.49
CA SER A 430 113.64 63.32 47.23
C SER A 430 112.37 62.48 47.44
N ASN A 431 112.40 61.52 48.38
CA ASN A 431 111.28 60.61 48.62
C ASN A 431 110.02 61.34 49.12
N LEU A 432 110.17 62.21 50.13
CA LEU A 432 109.04 63.01 50.65
C LEU A 432 108.45 63.97 49.60
N ARG A 433 109.26 64.49 48.68
CA ARG A 433 108.76 65.29 47.55
C ARG A 433 107.93 64.45 46.57
N ASN A 434 108.37 63.24 46.22
CA ASN A 434 107.68 62.39 45.26
C ASN A 434 106.27 61.97 45.74
N GLU A 435 106.10 61.71 47.04
CA GLU A 435 104.80 61.29 47.60
C GLU A 435 103.81 62.47 47.69
N VAL A 436 104.27 63.65 48.11
CA VAL A 436 103.49 64.90 48.04
C VAL A 436 103.12 65.25 46.60
N VAL A 437 104.03 65.04 45.64
CA VAL A 437 103.78 65.28 44.21
C VAL A 437 102.69 64.36 43.67
N ARG A 438 102.66 63.05 44.02
CA ARG A 438 101.57 62.15 43.62
C ARG A 438 100.20 62.63 44.10
N LEU A 439 100.04 62.88 45.41
CA LEU A 439 98.77 63.35 45.98
C LEU A 439 98.35 64.73 45.45
N ARG A 440 99.31 65.58 45.07
CA ARG A 440 99.05 66.85 44.39
C ARG A 440 98.58 66.64 42.94
N ILE A 441 99.19 65.70 42.21
CA ILE A 441 98.82 65.35 40.83
C ILE A 441 97.40 64.77 40.79
N ASP A 442 97.06 63.80 41.63
CA ASP A 442 95.73 63.16 41.57
C ASP A 442 94.60 64.15 41.88
N LYS A 443 94.79 65.02 42.89
CA LYS A 443 93.86 66.12 43.17
C LYS A 443 93.75 67.11 42.01
N LEU A 444 94.88 67.49 41.39
CA LEU A 444 94.88 68.38 40.23
C LEU A 444 94.24 67.72 39.00
N ASN A 445 94.43 66.42 38.78
CA ASN A 445 93.90 65.70 37.63
C ASN A 445 92.37 65.60 37.71
N ILE A 446 91.81 65.23 38.87
CA ILE A 446 90.35 65.21 39.09
C ILE A 446 89.76 66.63 38.98
N SER A 447 90.41 67.63 39.59
CA SER A 447 89.96 69.03 39.50
C SER A 447 90.01 69.55 38.06
N ALA A 448 91.09 69.26 37.32
CA ALA A 448 91.26 69.69 35.94
C ALA A 448 90.34 68.93 34.98
N GLN A 449 89.98 67.66 35.24
CA GLN A 449 88.97 66.95 34.44
C GLN A 449 87.59 67.56 34.66
N SER A 450 87.18 67.80 35.90
CA SER A 450 85.91 68.46 36.21
C SER A 450 85.83 69.86 35.59
N GLU A 451 86.87 70.67 35.76
CA GLU A 451 86.93 72.03 35.21
C GLU A 451 87.05 72.02 33.67
N LYS A 452 87.76 71.07 33.06
CA LYS A 452 87.84 70.94 31.60
C LYS A 452 86.52 70.46 30.98
N LEU A 453 85.75 69.64 31.67
CA LEU A 453 84.39 69.28 31.24
C LEU A 453 83.43 70.47 31.40
N GLN A 454 83.54 71.23 32.48
CA GLN A 454 82.68 72.40 32.73
C GLN A 454 82.99 73.57 31.77
N ARG A 455 84.28 73.85 31.51
CA ARG A 455 84.71 74.77 30.45
C ARG A 455 84.33 74.23 29.09
N GLY A 456 84.63 72.97 28.76
CA GLY A 456 84.26 72.36 27.48
C GLY A 456 82.76 72.42 27.18
N LEU A 457 81.89 72.30 28.19
CA LEU A 457 80.46 72.52 28.03
C LEU A 457 80.13 73.99 27.72
N ALA A 458 80.73 74.95 28.44
CA ALA A 458 80.55 76.37 28.19
C ALA A 458 81.12 76.82 26.83
N ASP A 459 82.29 76.29 26.45
CA ASP A 459 82.97 76.52 25.18
C ASP A 459 82.16 75.92 24.02
N ILE A 460 81.59 74.71 24.15
CA ILE A 460 80.68 74.13 23.15
C ILE A 460 79.37 74.92 23.04
N VAL A 461 78.81 75.43 24.15
CA VAL A 461 77.62 76.29 24.10
C VAL A 461 77.92 77.66 23.48
N ALA A 462 79.11 78.23 23.74
CA ALA A 462 79.58 79.46 23.12
C ALA A 462 79.90 79.26 21.63
N GLU A 463 80.58 78.17 21.27
CA GLU A 463 80.82 77.78 19.88
C GLU A 463 79.50 77.53 19.15
N LEU A 464 78.54 76.79 19.72
CA LEU A 464 77.22 76.59 19.10
C LEU A 464 76.53 77.93 18.86
N LYS A 465 76.57 78.87 19.81
CA LYS A 465 75.97 80.19 19.63
C LYS A 465 76.69 81.04 18.57
N VAL A 466 78.02 80.99 18.53
CA VAL A 466 78.83 81.62 17.47
C VAL A 466 78.62 80.93 16.12
N LYS A 467 78.37 79.61 16.10
CA LYS A 467 78.03 78.83 14.91
C LYS A 467 76.63 79.16 14.43
N ASP A 468 75.66 79.39 15.32
CA ASP A 468 74.31 79.82 14.97
C ASP A 468 74.32 81.26 14.44
N ASP A 469 75.06 82.19 15.07
CA ASP A 469 75.27 83.55 14.55
C ASP A 469 76.02 83.54 13.21
N LEU A 470 77.00 82.64 13.04
CA LEU A 470 77.74 82.43 11.79
C LEU A 470 76.90 81.71 10.73
N ILE A 471 75.99 80.81 11.11
CA ILE A 471 75.00 80.18 10.22
C ILE A 471 73.99 81.25 9.79
N SER A 472 73.54 82.14 10.67
CA SER A 472 72.65 83.24 10.30
C SER A 472 73.34 84.25 9.37
N GLN A 473 74.63 84.55 9.63
CA GLN A 473 75.47 85.31 8.69
C GLN A 473 75.66 84.57 7.36
N TYR A 474 75.93 83.26 7.38
CA TYR A 474 76.04 82.44 6.17
C TYR A 474 74.70 82.25 5.46
N GLU A 475 73.55 82.27 6.13
CA GLU A 475 72.23 82.25 5.49
C GLU A 475 71.94 83.58 4.82
N MET A 476 72.25 84.70 5.47
CA MET A 476 72.13 86.02 4.85
C MET A 476 73.15 86.20 3.71
N GLN A 477 74.34 85.61 3.84
CA GLN A 477 75.35 85.56 2.80
C GLN A 477 75.03 84.52 1.72
N ILE A 478 74.29 83.44 1.99
CA ILE A 478 73.75 82.50 0.99
C ILE A 478 72.57 83.14 0.26
N ARG A 479 71.76 83.98 0.90
CA ARG A 479 70.73 84.77 0.20
C ARG A 479 71.37 85.81 -0.72
N ARG A 480 72.41 86.53 -0.27
CA ARG A 480 73.21 87.43 -1.14
C ARG A 480 73.94 86.66 -2.23
N ASN A 481 74.66 85.60 -1.89
CA ASN A 481 75.38 84.74 -2.83
C ASN A 481 74.41 84.06 -3.79
N ASN A 482 73.17 83.71 -3.43
CA ASN A 482 72.18 83.20 -4.38
C ASN A 482 71.77 84.29 -5.37
N THR A 483 71.48 85.52 -4.91
CA THR A 483 71.20 86.63 -5.85
C THR A 483 72.41 87.06 -6.69
N ASP A 484 73.64 86.80 -6.23
CA ASP A 484 74.86 87.00 -7.03
C ASP A 484 75.25 85.76 -7.84
N ILE A 485 74.78 84.56 -7.48
CA ILE A 485 74.86 83.32 -8.26
C ILE A 485 73.82 83.36 -9.37
N GLU A 486 72.62 83.91 -9.20
CA GLU A 486 71.68 84.14 -10.31
C GLU A 486 72.29 85.07 -11.37
N LYS A 487 72.94 86.16 -10.93
CA LYS A 487 73.72 87.04 -11.82
C LYS A 487 74.90 86.30 -12.46
N ARG A 488 75.74 85.65 -11.65
CA ARG A 488 76.92 84.91 -12.13
C ARG A 488 76.56 83.66 -12.92
N GLN A 489 75.36 83.10 -12.78
CA GLN A 489 74.84 82.01 -13.61
C GLN A 489 74.52 82.57 -15.00
N SER A 490 73.94 83.78 -15.09
CA SER A 490 73.79 84.46 -16.39
C SER A 490 75.12 84.85 -17.05
N GLU A 491 76.21 84.97 -16.28
CA GLU A 491 77.58 85.12 -16.79
C GLU A 491 78.25 83.77 -17.09
N VAL A 492 78.01 82.74 -16.28
CA VAL A 492 78.49 81.36 -16.48
C VAL A 492 77.79 80.72 -17.67
N ASP A 493 76.55 81.06 -18.00
CA ASP A 493 75.88 80.59 -19.22
C ASP A 493 76.43 81.29 -20.48
N LYS A 494 77.00 82.50 -20.34
CA LYS A 494 77.79 83.14 -21.41
C LYS A 494 79.19 82.53 -21.51
N LEU A 495 79.85 82.28 -20.38
CA LEU A 495 81.20 81.70 -20.32
C LEU A 495 81.20 80.21 -20.67
N ASN A 496 80.15 79.45 -20.38
CA ASN A 496 80.00 78.05 -20.79
C ASN A 496 79.90 77.93 -22.31
N ARG A 497 79.21 78.87 -22.98
CA ARG A 497 79.22 78.97 -24.45
C ARG A 497 80.61 79.28 -25.03
N GLN A 498 81.52 79.87 -24.24
CA GLN A 498 82.93 80.06 -24.61
C GLN A 498 83.80 78.87 -24.16
N TYR A 499 83.44 78.18 -23.08
CA TYR A 499 84.14 77.02 -22.54
C TYR A 499 83.90 75.78 -23.38
N ASP A 500 82.68 75.51 -23.86
CA ASP A 500 82.41 74.43 -24.82
C ASP A 500 83.16 74.67 -26.15
N SER A 501 83.34 75.93 -26.55
CA SER A 501 84.20 76.32 -27.69
C SER A 501 85.70 76.08 -27.46
N LEU A 502 86.13 75.81 -26.23
CA LEU A 502 87.53 75.49 -25.88
C LEU A 502 87.71 74.02 -25.44
N LYS A 503 86.68 73.42 -24.85
CA LYS A 503 86.65 72.02 -24.40
C LYS A 503 86.70 71.04 -25.57
N SER A 504 86.28 71.46 -26.76
CA SER A 504 86.48 70.70 -28.00
C SER A 504 87.95 70.63 -28.47
N ALA A 505 88.89 71.35 -27.83
CA ALA A 505 90.26 71.52 -28.32
C ALA A 505 91.35 70.70 -27.60
N GLN A 506 91.05 70.02 -26.47
CA GLN A 506 92.02 69.16 -25.77
C GLN A 506 91.40 67.83 -25.33
N ASN A 507 91.81 66.75 -26.01
CA ASN A 507 91.46 65.38 -25.69
C ASN A 507 92.51 64.74 -24.76
N GLY A 508 92.16 64.56 -23.48
CA GLY A 508 92.69 63.53 -22.59
C GLY A 508 94.10 63.72 -22.01
N GLU A 509 94.18 63.69 -20.68
CA GLU A 509 95.41 63.39 -19.91
C GLU A 509 95.12 62.31 -18.85
N GLU A 510 96.18 61.67 -18.34
CA GLU A 510 96.08 60.44 -17.53
C GLU A 510 95.89 60.70 -16.02
N TYR A 511 95.00 59.95 -15.39
CA TYR A 511 94.70 60.08 -13.95
C TYR A 511 95.79 59.51 -13.04
N GLY A 512 96.16 60.26 -12.01
CA GLY A 512 97.19 59.91 -11.04
C GLY A 512 96.83 58.73 -10.12
N PRO A 513 97.80 58.16 -9.39
CA PRO A 513 97.56 56.99 -8.51
C PRO A 513 96.51 57.23 -7.42
N LEU A 514 96.46 58.45 -6.86
CA LEU A 514 95.48 58.84 -5.84
C LEU A 514 94.05 58.93 -6.42
N GLU A 515 93.88 59.48 -7.62
CA GLU A 515 92.58 59.56 -8.29
C GLU A 515 92.07 58.18 -8.70
N ARG A 516 92.97 57.28 -9.12
CA ARG A 516 92.66 55.85 -9.27
C ARG A 516 92.17 55.22 -7.97
N LYS A 517 92.77 55.58 -6.82
CA LYS A 517 92.34 55.09 -5.50
C LYS A 517 90.99 55.68 -5.07
N ILE A 518 90.76 56.96 -5.34
CA ILE A 518 89.48 57.64 -5.11
C ILE A 518 88.38 57.00 -5.96
N ARG A 519 88.59 56.80 -7.27
CA ARG A 519 87.65 56.08 -8.14
C ARG A 519 87.38 54.65 -7.66
N GLN A 520 88.39 53.93 -7.17
CA GLN A 520 88.21 52.58 -6.61
C GLN A 520 87.33 52.58 -5.34
N ILE A 521 87.43 53.62 -4.50
CA ILE A 521 86.58 53.78 -3.31
C ILE A 521 85.17 54.23 -3.72
N GLN A 522 85.03 55.20 -4.62
CA GLN A 522 83.75 55.66 -5.16
C GLN A 522 82.98 54.51 -5.84
N SER A 523 83.65 53.69 -6.65
CA SER A 523 83.07 52.50 -7.27
C SER A 523 82.60 51.48 -6.23
N ARG A 524 83.32 51.30 -5.12
CA ARG A 524 82.87 50.43 -4.01
C ARG A 524 81.71 51.01 -3.20
N ILE A 525 81.63 52.34 -3.06
CA ILE A 525 80.46 53.01 -2.45
C ILE A 525 79.25 52.83 -3.36
N GLN A 526 79.38 53.18 -4.63
CA GLN A 526 78.30 53.05 -5.62
C GLN A 526 77.80 51.61 -5.76
N GLN A 527 78.70 50.61 -5.79
CA GLN A 527 78.32 49.20 -5.80
C GLN A 527 77.63 48.75 -4.49
N SER A 528 77.92 49.40 -3.36
CA SER A 528 77.21 49.19 -2.09
C SER A 528 75.84 49.87 -2.07
N ASP A 529 75.70 51.04 -2.72
CA ASP A 529 74.43 51.75 -2.87
C ASP A 529 73.50 51.02 -3.85
N GLU A 530 74.04 50.47 -4.94
CA GLU A 530 73.33 49.60 -5.88
C GLU A 530 72.82 48.34 -5.17
N GLN A 531 73.66 47.68 -4.36
CA GLN A 531 73.21 46.56 -3.51
C GLN A 531 72.17 46.99 -2.45
N ALA A 532 72.28 48.19 -1.88
CA ALA A 532 71.27 48.69 -0.94
C ALA A 532 69.92 48.91 -1.64
N GLN A 533 69.92 49.45 -2.86
CA GLN A 533 68.71 49.63 -3.68
C GLN A 533 68.11 48.28 -4.13
N GLU A 534 68.92 47.29 -4.50
CA GLU A 534 68.43 45.96 -4.86
C GLU A 534 67.81 45.23 -3.65
N ASN A 535 68.44 45.33 -2.48
CA ASN A 535 67.88 44.83 -1.22
C ASN A 535 66.58 45.58 -0.82
N GLN A 536 66.51 46.90 -1.04
CA GLN A 536 65.29 47.67 -0.81
C GLN A 536 64.17 47.29 -1.78
N ALA A 537 64.49 47.07 -3.06
CA ALA A 537 63.52 46.66 -4.09
C ALA A 537 62.98 45.24 -3.83
N THR A 538 63.84 44.30 -3.44
CA THR A 538 63.42 42.94 -3.04
C THR A 538 62.62 42.94 -1.74
N TRP A 539 62.97 43.78 -0.75
CA TRP A 539 62.16 43.99 0.45
C TRP A 539 60.78 44.58 0.11
N LEU A 540 60.70 45.64 -0.71
CA LEU A 540 59.43 46.23 -1.16
C LEU A 540 58.56 45.23 -1.95
N LYS A 541 59.18 44.38 -2.78
CA LYS A 541 58.48 43.31 -3.48
C LYS A 541 57.90 42.28 -2.50
N LYS A 542 58.68 41.86 -1.50
CA LYS A 542 58.22 40.93 -0.45
C LYS A 542 57.18 41.54 0.50
N GLN A 543 57.26 42.83 0.78
CA GLN A 543 56.25 43.56 1.55
C GLN A 543 54.93 43.68 0.76
N THR A 544 55.00 43.93 -0.56
CA THR A 544 53.83 43.92 -1.45
C THR A 544 53.19 42.53 -1.52
N GLU A 545 54.01 41.49 -1.70
CA GLU A 545 53.58 40.08 -1.73
C GLU A 545 52.89 39.68 -0.41
N LEU A 546 53.47 40.06 0.74
CA LEU A 546 52.86 39.89 2.06
C LEU A 546 51.51 40.59 2.18
N VAL A 547 51.40 41.85 1.74
CA VAL A 547 50.14 42.62 1.76
C VAL A 547 49.07 41.94 0.90
N THR A 548 49.42 41.48 -0.31
CA THR A 548 48.48 40.73 -1.16
C THR A 548 48.04 39.41 -0.52
N LEU A 549 48.97 38.68 0.10
CA LEU A 549 48.65 37.45 0.83
C LEU A 549 47.69 37.72 1.99
N THR A 550 47.95 38.74 2.83
CA THR A 550 47.03 39.10 3.92
C THR A 550 45.64 39.48 3.41
N HIS A 551 45.53 40.18 2.27
CA HIS A 551 44.24 40.49 1.68
C HIS A 551 43.50 39.24 1.21
N THR A 552 44.18 38.31 0.53
CA THR A 552 43.57 37.01 0.15
C THR A 552 43.18 36.17 1.37
N CYS A 553 43.93 36.24 2.49
CA CYS A 553 43.53 35.59 3.74
C CYS A 553 42.25 36.19 4.31
N GLU A 554 42.10 37.52 4.32
CA GLU A 554 40.85 38.16 4.74
C GLU A 554 39.66 37.79 3.85
N GLU A 555 39.85 37.67 2.53
CA GLU A 555 38.80 37.23 1.60
C GLU A 555 38.43 35.75 1.83
N ILE A 556 39.41 34.90 2.13
CA ILE A 556 39.20 33.50 2.52
C ILE A 556 38.44 33.42 3.87
N GLU A 557 38.72 34.29 4.84
CA GLU A 557 37.94 34.35 6.08
C GLU A 557 36.50 34.88 5.87
N LYS A 558 36.31 35.89 5.02
CA LYS A 558 34.98 36.41 4.65
C LYS A 558 34.14 35.37 3.89
N THR A 559 34.77 34.58 3.01
CA THR A 559 34.09 33.47 2.31
C THR A 559 33.84 32.26 3.23
N ASN A 560 34.75 31.93 4.14
CA ASN A 560 34.55 30.87 5.14
C ASN A 560 33.40 31.23 6.13
N THR A 561 33.37 32.46 6.65
CA THR A 561 32.29 32.90 7.57
C THR A 561 30.91 32.93 6.89
N THR A 562 30.83 33.34 5.62
CA THR A 562 29.58 33.23 4.84
C THR A 562 29.19 31.79 4.53
N GLN A 563 30.14 30.91 4.20
CA GLN A 563 29.91 29.46 4.07
C GLN A 563 29.39 28.83 5.37
N GLN A 564 29.97 29.17 6.53
CA GLN A 564 29.47 28.73 7.84
C GLN A 564 28.04 29.21 8.11
N ALA A 565 27.69 30.45 7.75
CA ALA A 565 26.31 30.94 7.83
C ALA A 565 25.36 30.15 6.90
N HIS A 566 25.78 29.85 5.66
CA HIS A 566 25.03 28.98 4.75
C HIS A 566 24.83 27.57 5.31
N ILE A 567 25.87 26.95 5.88
CA ILE A 567 25.80 25.63 6.54
C ILE A 567 24.82 25.67 7.72
N ALA A 568 24.84 26.72 8.55
CA ALA A 568 23.90 26.88 9.65
C ALA A 568 22.44 27.02 9.17
N VAL A 569 22.19 27.76 8.10
CA VAL A 569 20.86 27.87 7.48
C VAL A 569 20.41 26.54 6.87
N LEU A 570 21.31 25.82 6.18
CA LEU A 570 21.01 24.52 5.58
C LEU A 570 20.76 23.44 6.64
N SER A 571 21.48 23.43 7.76
CA SER A 571 21.16 22.57 8.91
C SER A 571 19.77 22.88 9.44
N ARG A 572 19.45 24.15 9.74
CA ARG A 572 18.11 24.54 10.22
C ARG A 572 16.99 24.15 9.25
N LYS A 573 17.23 24.23 7.93
CA LYS A 573 16.30 23.74 6.89
C LYS A 573 16.15 22.22 6.94
N ARG A 574 17.26 21.47 6.91
CA ARG A 574 17.29 20.00 7.05
C ARG A 574 16.54 19.54 8.29
N ASP A 575 16.78 20.18 9.42
CA ASP A 575 16.23 19.80 10.71
C ASP A 575 14.73 20.08 10.78
N ARG A 576 14.27 21.23 10.25
CA ARG A 576 12.82 21.49 10.05
C ARG A 576 12.16 20.44 9.15
N VAL A 577 12.76 20.12 8.00
CA VAL A 577 12.23 19.11 7.07
C VAL A 577 12.19 17.73 7.73
N ARG A 578 13.19 17.39 8.55
CA ARG A 578 13.23 16.13 9.31
C ARG A 578 12.13 16.07 10.37
N THR A 579 11.83 17.18 11.06
CA THR A 579 10.68 17.25 11.98
C THR A 579 9.34 17.14 11.25
N GLN A 580 9.22 17.74 10.05
CA GLN A 580 8.02 17.61 9.22
C GLN A 580 7.83 16.16 8.74
N LEU A 581 8.89 15.50 8.28
CA LEU A 581 8.88 14.09 7.89
C LEU A 581 8.45 13.20 9.07
N GLN A 582 9.02 13.40 10.27
CA GLN A 582 8.62 12.66 11.48
C GLN A 582 7.19 12.92 11.94
N ALA A 583 6.60 14.07 11.56
CA ALA A 583 5.19 14.33 11.78
C ALA A 583 4.31 13.56 10.79
N THR A 584 4.66 13.56 9.49
CA THR A 584 3.92 12.81 8.47
C THR A 584 4.08 11.29 8.62
N GLU A 585 5.23 10.79 9.06
CA GLU A 585 5.44 9.37 9.40
C GLU A 585 4.48 8.92 10.52
N LYS A 586 4.32 9.72 11.57
CA LYS A 586 3.37 9.45 12.67
C LYS A 586 1.91 9.61 12.25
N GLU A 587 1.62 10.43 11.26
CA GLU A 587 0.28 10.57 10.68
C GLU A 587 -0.07 9.37 9.79
N ILE A 588 0.88 8.90 8.98
CA ILE A 588 0.78 7.65 8.22
C ILE A 588 0.60 6.45 9.17
N GLU A 589 1.34 6.38 10.28
CA GLU A 589 1.17 5.31 11.28
C GLU A 589 -0.24 5.32 11.89
N LYS A 590 -0.78 6.49 12.26
CA LYS A 590 -2.16 6.63 12.74
C LYS A 590 -3.19 6.20 11.69
N LEU A 591 -3.02 6.61 10.44
CA LEU A 591 -3.87 6.22 9.32
C LEU A 591 -3.80 4.70 9.08
N GLN A 592 -2.62 4.08 9.18
CA GLN A 592 -2.46 2.62 9.11
C GLN A 592 -3.10 1.88 10.30
N ILE A 593 -3.19 2.51 11.49
CA ILE A 593 -3.94 1.96 12.63
C ILE A 593 -5.45 2.06 12.36
N GLN A 594 -5.94 3.20 11.85
CA GLN A 594 -7.35 3.39 11.47
C GLN A 594 -7.77 2.45 10.34
N ILE A 595 -6.97 2.29 9.29
CA ILE A 595 -7.21 1.33 8.20
C ILE A 595 -7.30 -0.10 8.74
N ARG A 596 -6.40 -0.52 9.64
CA ARG A 596 -6.47 -1.84 10.28
C ARG A 596 -7.68 -2.00 11.20
N LEU A 597 -8.18 -0.93 11.80
CA LEU A 597 -9.40 -0.93 12.61
C LEU A 597 -10.64 -1.08 11.70
N HIS A 598 -10.75 -0.27 10.65
CA HIS A 598 -11.82 -0.37 9.65
C HIS A 598 -11.81 -1.70 8.88
N GLN A 599 -10.63 -2.30 8.64
CA GLN A 599 -10.53 -3.65 8.10
C GLN A 599 -11.13 -4.69 9.05
N ARG A 600 -10.86 -4.61 10.36
CA ARG A 600 -11.50 -5.49 11.37
C ARG A 600 -12.99 -5.25 11.47
N GLU A 601 -13.44 -4.00 11.39
CA GLU A 601 -14.87 -3.66 11.37
C GLU A 601 -15.55 -4.22 10.11
N MET A 602 -14.92 -4.11 8.94
CA MET A 602 -15.41 -4.73 7.70
C MET A 602 -15.40 -6.25 7.76
N SER A 603 -14.40 -6.90 8.35
CA SER A 603 -14.42 -8.34 8.59
C SER A 603 -15.57 -8.74 9.53
N ARG A 604 -15.78 -8.01 10.63
CA ARG A 604 -16.90 -8.27 11.55
C ARG A 604 -18.26 -8.02 10.90
N LEU A 605 -18.40 -6.97 10.11
CA LEU A 605 -19.63 -6.69 9.35
C LEU A 605 -19.87 -7.74 8.26
N GLY A 606 -18.82 -8.24 7.61
CA GLY A 606 -18.88 -9.35 6.67
C GLY A 606 -19.26 -10.68 7.35
N GLU A 607 -18.75 -10.93 8.55
CA GLU A 607 -19.13 -12.07 9.39
C GLU A 607 -20.60 -11.98 9.85
N GLN A 608 -21.04 -10.80 10.32
CA GLN A 608 -22.43 -10.55 10.67
C GLN A 608 -23.38 -10.62 9.45
N LEU A 609 -22.94 -10.17 8.27
CA LEU A 609 -23.70 -10.30 7.03
C LEU A 609 -23.77 -11.76 6.58
N SER A 610 -22.66 -12.51 6.66
CA SER A 610 -22.62 -13.94 6.38
C SER A 610 -23.54 -14.74 7.30
N HIS A 611 -23.53 -14.43 8.60
CA HIS A 611 -24.46 -15.02 9.58
C HIS A 611 -25.91 -14.66 9.27
N SER A 612 -26.22 -13.39 8.96
CA SER A 612 -27.57 -12.94 8.59
C SER A 612 -28.08 -13.57 7.28
N VAL A 613 -27.19 -13.83 6.31
CA VAL A 613 -27.50 -14.59 5.08
C VAL A 613 -27.69 -16.08 5.40
N GLY A 614 -26.90 -16.64 6.31
CA GLY A 614 -27.10 -18.00 6.83
C GLY A 614 -28.46 -18.18 7.51
N ASP A 615 -28.79 -17.30 8.44
CA ASP A 615 -30.09 -17.26 9.14
C ASP A 615 -31.24 -17.03 8.15
N GLY A 616 -31.05 -16.14 7.17
CA GLY A 616 -31.99 -15.93 6.08
C GLY A 616 -32.22 -17.18 5.23
N ASN A 617 -31.16 -17.92 4.89
CA ASN A 617 -31.27 -19.19 4.17
C ASN A 617 -31.97 -20.26 5.02
N VAL A 618 -31.67 -20.36 6.32
CA VAL A 618 -32.37 -21.27 7.26
C VAL A 618 -33.84 -20.91 7.41
N LEU A 619 -34.20 -19.62 7.38
CA LEU A 619 -35.60 -19.17 7.37
C LEU A 619 -36.30 -19.48 6.02
N VAL A 620 -35.61 -19.36 4.89
CA VAL A 620 -36.14 -19.75 3.58
C VAL A 620 -36.34 -21.26 3.49
N GLU A 621 -35.35 -22.07 3.91
CA GLU A 621 -35.45 -23.52 3.97
C GLU A 621 -36.55 -23.96 4.96
N GLY A 622 -36.64 -23.31 6.11
CA GLY A 622 -37.71 -23.50 7.09
C GLY A 622 -39.09 -23.19 6.51
N ASN A 623 -39.24 -22.08 5.78
CA ASN A 623 -40.48 -21.73 5.09
C ASN A 623 -40.84 -22.75 3.99
N VAL A 624 -39.88 -23.17 3.16
CA VAL A 624 -40.12 -24.20 2.12
C VAL A 624 -40.55 -25.54 2.73
N ASN A 625 -39.92 -25.95 3.84
CA ASN A 625 -40.34 -27.13 4.59
C ASN A 625 -41.73 -26.98 5.22
N TYR A 626 -42.07 -25.79 5.72
CA TYR A 626 -43.38 -25.51 6.31
C TYR A 626 -44.49 -25.38 5.24
N GLU A 627 -44.19 -24.82 4.06
CA GLU A 627 -45.08 -24.82 2.90
C GLU A 627 -45.32 -26.26 2.40
N ALA A 628 -44.28 -27.10 2.36
CA ALA A 628 -44.42 -28.52 2.05
C ALA A 628 -45.25 -29.26 3.12
N GLU A 629 -45.08 -28.95 4.41
CA GLU A 629 -45.91 -29.50 5.49
C GLU A 629 -47.37 -29.04 5.37
N ILE A 630 -47.63 -27.78 5.01
CA ILE A 630 -48.97 -27.25 4.75
C ILE A 630 -49.61 -27.95 3.55
N LEU A 631 -48.88 -28.12 2.44
CA LEU A 631 -49.38 -28.79 1.24
C LEU A 631 -49.68 -30.27 1.50
N GLU A 632 -48.83 -30.97 2.25
CA GLU A 632 -49.03 -32.37 2.63
C GLU A 632 -50.19 -32.52 3.64
N ASN A 633 -50.37 -31.57 4.56
CA ASN A 633 -51.54 -31.55 5.45
C ASN A 633 -52.83 -31.19 4.71
N LEU A 634 -52.76 -30.30 3.70
CA LEU A 634 -53.88 -29.96 2.83
C LEU A 634 -54.30 -31.17 2.00
N ARG A 635 -53.34 -31.85 1.35
CA ARG A 635 -53.54 -33.13 0.65
C ARG A 635 -54.19 -34.17 1.55
N LYS A 636 -53.72 -34.34 2.79
CA LYS A 636 -54.35 -35.24 3.77
C LYS A 636 -55.80 -34.84 4.10
N LYS A 637 -56.11 -33.54 4.14
CA LYS A 637 -57.49 -33.06 4.35
C LYS A 637 -58.37 -33.19 3.12
N GLU A 638 -57.83 -33.11 1.92
CA GLU A 638 -58.53 -33.49 0.67
C GLU A 638 -58.80 -35.00 0.64
N GLU A 639 -57.85 -35.83 1.06
CA GLU A 639 -58.01 -37.28 1.16
C GLU A 639 -59.04 -37.69 2.23
N GLU A 640 -59.00 -37.07 3.42
CA GLU A 640 -60.06 -37.21 4.45
C GLU A 640 -61.43 -36.75 3.93
N ALA A 641 -61.48 -35.61 3.22
CA ALA A 641 -62.73 -35.08 2.67
C ALA A 641 -63.34 -36.03 1.63
N ALA A 642 -62.54 -36.50 0.66
CA ALA A 642 -62.96 -37.47 -0.35
C ALA A 642 -63.41 -38.81 0.27
N GLN A 643 -62.75 -39.27 1.35
CA GLN A 643 -63.21 -40.44 2.12
C GLN A 643 -64.56 -40.18 2.79
N THR A 644 -64.80 -38.99 3.37
CA THR A 644 -66.12 -38.66 3.93
C THR A 644 -67.20 -38.44 2.87
N GLU A 645 -66.85 -37.92 1.69
CA GLU A 645 -67.78 -37.76 0.57
C GLU A 645 -68.20 -39.12 0.01
N SER A 646 -67.25 -40.04 -0.19
CA SER A 646 -67.52 -41.43 -0.56
C SER A 646 -68.39 -42.15 0.50
N GLN A 647 -68.16 -41.92 1.80
CA GLN A 647 -69.05 -42.44 2.86
C GLN A 647 -70.46 -41.83 2.82
N ILE A 648 -70.60 -40.56 2.39
CA ILE A 648 -71.90 -39.91 2.20
C ILE A 648 -72.61 -40.50 0.96
N GLU A 649 -71.89 -40.80 -0.11
CA GLU A 649 -72.43 -41.51 -1.29
C GLU A 649 -72.87 -42.93 -0.95
N GLU A 650 -72.04 -43.71 -0.23
CA GLU A 650 -72.41 -45.04 0.27
C GLU A 650 -73.68 -44.98 1.14
N LEU A 651 -73.75 -44.04 2.09
CA LEU A 651 -74.93 -43.85 2.93
C LEU A 651 -76.16 -43.35 2.15
N ALA A 652 -75.97 -42.56 1.08
CA ALA A 652 -77.05 -42.14 0.21
C ALA A 652 -77.61 -43.32 -0.61
N ALA A 653 -76.74 -44.17 -1.17
CA ALA A 653 -77.12 -45.39 -1.89
C ALA A 653 -77.78 -46.42 -0.96
N ILE A 654 -77.26 -46.61 0.27
CA ILE A 654 -77.91 -47.46 1.29
C ILE A 654 -79.29 -46.91 1.66
N ARG A 655 -79.43 -45.59 1.81
CA ARG A 655 -80.73 -44.95 2.09
C ARG A 655 -81.71 -45.10 0.92
N GLU A 656 -81.23 -45.05 -0.32
CA GLU A 656 -82.04 -45.23 -1.52
C GLU A 656 -82.50 -46.69 -1.67
N GLY A 657 -81.60 -47.67 -1.51
CA GLY A 657 -81.96 -49.09 -1.45
C GLY A 657 -82.92 -49.41 -0.30
N LEU A 658 -82.75 -48.81 0.89
CA LEU A 658 -83.71 -48.94 1.99
C LEU A 658 -85.07 -48.28 1.69
N ALA A 659 -85.14 -47.31 0.78
CA ALA A 659 -86.40 -46.74 0.31
C ALA A 659 -87.07 -47.61 -0.77
N GLU A 660 -86.29 -48.30 -1.61
CA GLU A 660 -86.80 -49.34 -2.51
C GLU A 660 -87.32 -50.56 -1.72
N ASP A 661 -86.59 -51.04 -0.72
CA ASP A 661 -87.04 -52.06 0.24
C ASP A 661 -88.31 -51.63 0.98
N LEU A 662 -88.41 -50.35 1.38
CA LEU A 662 -89.63 -49.80 1.98
C LEU A 662 -90.81 -49.88 0.99
N MET A 663 -90.63 -49.40 -0.25
CA MET A 663 -91.67 -49.45 -1.28
C MET A 663 -92.08 -50.89 -1.64
N GLU A 664 -91.15 -51.85 -1.67
CA GLU A 664 -91.50 -53.26 -1.86
C GLU A 664 -92.22 -53.83 -0.63
N THR A 665 -91.79 -53.52 0.59
CA THR A 665 -92.53 -53.98 1.79
C THR A 665 -93.94 -53.37 1.85
N GLU A 666 -94.14 -52.09 1.57
CA GLU A 666 -95.46 -51.45 1.43
C GLU A 666 -96.32 -52.12 0.35
N LYS A 667 -95.74 -52.43 -0.82
CA LYS A 667 -96.39 -53.19 -1.91
C LYS A 667 -96.77 -54.61 -1.48
N THR A 668 -95.96 -55.30 -0.67
CA THR A 668 -96.36 -56.60 -0.09
C THR A 668 -97.44 -56.45 0.97
N ILE A 669 -97.42 -55.38 1.78
CA ILE A 669 -98.46 -55.06 2.76
C ILE A 669 -99.80 -54.85 2.04
N MET A 670 -99.85 -53.99 1.00
CA MET A 670 -101.06 -53.82 0.18
C MET A 670 -101.52 -55.13 -0.47
N MET A 671 -100.59 -56.00 -0.90
CA MET A 671 -100.95 -57.33 -1.42
C MET A 671 -101.60 -58.22 -0.33
N TRP A 672 -101.09 -58.17 0.90
CA TRP A 672 -101.64 -58.92 2.03
C TRP A 672 -102.94 -58.33 2.57
N GLU A 673 -103.09 -57.00 2.59
CA GLU A 673 -104.35 -56.33 2.90
C GLU A 673 -105.42 -56.67 1.87
N LYS A 674 -105.10 -56.66 0.58
CA LYS A 674 -106.03 -57.08 -0.49
C LYS A 674 -106.39 -58.57 -0.41
N LYS A 675 -105.44 -59.45 -0.05
CA LYS A 675 -105.74 -60.85 0.28
C LYS A 675 -106.63 -60.99 1.52
N LEU A 676 -106.41 -60.18 2.56
CA LEU A 676 -107.20 -60.18 3.79
C LEU A 676 -108.62 -59.64 3.55
N GLN A 677 -108.76 -58.62 2.69
CA GLN A 677 -110.05 -58.12 2.23
C GLN A 677 -110.81 -59.20 1.46
N LEU A 678 -110.19 -59.82 0.45
CA LEU A 678 -110.79 -60.93 -0.29
C LEU A 678 -111.15 -62.12 0.63
N ALA A 679 -110.36 -62.39 1.68
CA ALA A 679 -110.66 -63.42 2.68
C ALA A 679 -111.79 -63.01 3.64
N ARG A 680 -111.98 -61.71 3.93
CA ARG A 680 -113.14 -61.19 4.67
C ARG A 680 -114.40 -61.27 3.81
N GLU A 681 -114.34 -60.79 2.57
CA GLU A 681 -115.44 -60.85 1.59
C GLU A 681 -115.86 -62.30 1.32
N MET A 682 -114.90 -63.22 1.14
CA MET A 682 -115.19 -64.65 1.06
C MET A 682 -115.84 -65.19 2.34
N ARG A 683 -115.36 -64.80 3.53
CA ARG A 683 -115.93 -65.27 4.81
C ARG A 683 -117.34 -64.73 5.06
N GLU A 684 -117.62 -63.50 4.63
CA GLU A 684 -118.93 -62.84 4.70
C GLU A 684 -119.91 -63.45 3.69
N ALA A 685 -119.42 -63.82 2.50
CA ALA A 685 -120.13 -64.65 1.52
C ALA A 685 -120.27 -66.14 1.92
N LEU A 686 -119.67 -66.58 3.03
CA LEU A 686 -119.70 -67.96 3.54
C LEU A 686 -120.34 -68.07 4.93
N ASP A 687 -121.23 -67.15 5.32
CA ASP A 687 -122.04 -67.27 6.54
C ASP A 687 -123.06 -68.43 6.43
N PRO A 688 -122.96 -69.49 7.26
CA PRO A 688 -123.88 -70.63 7.21
C PRO A 688 -125.34 -70.33 7.62
N ASN A 689 -125.66 -69.12 8.12
CA ASN A 689 -127.03 -68.76 8.53
C ASN A 689 -127.85 -68.01 7.45
N TYR A 690 -127.25 -67.58 6.35
CA TYR A 690 -127.99 -66.90 5.28
C TYR A 690 -128.87 -67.90 4.50
N GLY A 691 -130.20 -67.87 4.73
CA GLY A 691 -131.20 -68.71 4.04
C GLY A 691 -131.93 -69.76 4.90
N ALA A 692 -131.65 -69.85 6.20
CA ALA A 692 -132.24 -70.88 7.09
C ALA A 692 -133.79 -70.86 7.24
N SER A 693 -134.46 -69.81 6.75
CA SER A 693 -135.92 -69.66 6.78
C SER A 693 -136.64 -70.49 5.69
N GLU A 694 -136.14 -70.43 4.45
CA GLU A 694 -136.84 -70.92 3.25
C GLU A 694 -136.79 -72.45 3.10
N LEU A 695 -135.69 -73.05 3.57
CA LEU A 695 -135.52 -74.51 3.64
C LEU A 695 -136.53 -75.19 4.60
N LYS A 696 -137.24 -74.41 5.43
CA LYS A 696 -138.25 -74.87 6.40
C LYS A 696 -139.69 -74.76 5.89
N THR A 697 -139.96 -73.93 4.88
CA THR A 697 -141.27 -73.84 4.21
C THR A 697 -141.40 -74.89 3.11
N MET A 698 -140.39 -75.07 2.24
CA MET A 698 -140.42 -76.07 1.16
C MET A 698 -140.68 -77.50 1.67
N LYS A 699 -140.15 -77.88 2.84
CA LYS A 699 -140.35 -79.22 3.43
C LYS A 699 -141.78 -79.51 3.91
N LYS A 700 -142.71 -78.54 3.90
CA LYS A 700 -144.13 -78.78 4.23
C LYS A 700 -145.01 -79.04 3.01
N GLU A 701 -144.67 -78.51 1.84
CA GLU A 701 -145.51 -78.65 0.65
C GLU A 701 -145.35 -80.03 -0.03
N VAL A 702 -144.15 -80.62 0.04
CA VAL A 702 -143.85 -81.96 -0.53
C VAL A 702 -144.79 -83.04 0.02
N ASN A 703 -144.96 -83.11 1.35
CA ASN A 703 -145.85 -84.08 2.01
C ASN A 703 -147.34 -83.93 1.62
N ARG A 704 -147.74 -82.81 1.00
CA ARG A 704 -149.13 -82.55 0.61
C ARG A 704 -149.49 -83.09 -0.77
N MET A 705 -148.49 -83.26 -1.66
CA MET A 705 -148.72 -83.75 -3.03
C MET A 705 -148.75 -85.28 -3.12
N GLU A 706 -147.98 -85.99 -2.29
CA GLU A 706 -147.89 -87.46 -2.34
C GLU A 706 -149.21 -88.18 -2.04
N LEU A 707 -150.08 -87.62 -1.18
CA LEU A 707 -151.39 -88.21 -0.89
C LEU A 707 -152.35 -88.16 -2.08
N ARG A 708 -152.27 -87.12 -2.92
CA ARG A 708 -153.24 -86.87 -4.01
C ARG A 708 -153.05 -87.84 -5.18
N LEU A 709 -151.83 -88.35 -5.38
CA LEU A 709 -151.46 -89.31 -6.41
C LEU A 709 -152.12 -90.70 -6.21
N LYS A 710 -152.62 -91.00 -5.00
CA LYS A 710 -153.06 -92.35 -4.61
C LYS A 710 -154.55 -92.64 -4.86
N GLN A 711 -155.39 -91.61 -5.07
CA GLN A 711 -156.84 -91.78 -5.30
C GLN A 711 -157.23 -91.84 -6.78
N ILE A 712 -156.58 -91.05 -7.65
CA ILE A 712 -157.00 -90.89 -9.07
C ILE A 712 -156.87 -92.19 -9.88
N LYS A 713 -155.88 -93.05 -9.55
CA LYS A 713 -155.62 -94.32 -10.27
C LYS A 713 -156.76 -95.36 -10.22
N LYS A 714 -157.82 -95.19 -9.42
CA LYS A 714 -158.86 -96.24 -9.21
C LYS A 714 -160.20 -96.00 -9.94
N GLN A 715 -160.42 -94.84 -10.55
CA GLN A 715 -161.65 -94.56 -11.33
C GLN A 715 -161.41 -94.40 -12.85
N GLN A 716 -160.15 -94.49 -13.29
CA GLN A 716 -159.74 -94.27 -14.69
C GLN A 716 -160.09 -95.42 -15.66
N GLN A 717 -160.70 -96.52 -15.18
CA GLN A 717 -160.59 -97.83 -15.85
C GLN A 717 -161.85 -98.38 -16.53
N VAL A 718 -163.06 -97.85 -16.26
CA VAL A 718 -164.33 -98.47 -16.70
C VAL A 718 -165.02 -97.68 -17.82
N ILE A 719 -165.43 -96.43 -17.57
CA ILE A 719 -166.24 -95.65 -18.53
C ILE A 719 -165.38 -95.00 -19.64
N VAL A 720 -164.06 -95.11 -19.52
CA VAL A 720 -163.09 -94.65 -20.53
C VAL A 720 -163.11 -95.52 -21.79
N GLN A 721 -163.49 -96.80 -21.71
CA GLN A 721 -163.30 -97.75 -22.82
C GLN A 721 -164.23 -97.54 -24.02
N GLU A 722 -165.47 -97.07 -23.83
CA GLU A 722 -166.47 -97.07 -24.92
C GLU A 722 -166.54 -95.74 -25.69
N MET A 723 -166.43 -94.58 -25.03
CA MET A 723 -166.47 -93.28 -25.72
C MET A 723 -165.15 -92.89 -26.41
N GLN A 724 -164.01 -93.48 -26.02
CA GLN A 724 -162.72 -93.17 -26.66
C GLN A 724 -162.65 -93.57 -28.15
N TYR A 725 -163.40 -94.59 -28.57
CA TYR A 725 -163.29 -95.15 -29.92
C TYR A 725 -163.75 -94.21 -31.04
N ALA A 726 -164.63 -93.23 -30.73
CA ALA A 726 -165.11 -92.24 -31.69
C ALA A 726 -164.17 -91.02 -31.83
N LEU A 727 -163.62 -90.52 -30.71
CA LEU A 727 -162.85 -89.28 -30.66
C LEU A 727 -161.46 -89.41 -31.31
N VAL A 728 -160.77 -90.54 -31.08
CA VAL A 728 -159.43 -90.83 -31.62
C VAL A 728 -159.37 -90.77 -33.16
N ARG A 729 -160.51 -91.01 -33.83
CA ARG A 729 -160.62 -90.97 -35.30
C ARG A 729 -160.65 -89.56 -35.90
N ARG A 730 -160.97 -88.53 -35.10
CA ARG A 730 -160.91 -87.11 -35.54
C ARG A 730 -159.51 -86.52 -35.33
N GLU A 731 -158.88 -86.85 -34.20
CA GLU A 731 -157.57 -86.31 -33.78
C GLU A 731 -156.39 -86.80 -34.67
N THR A 732 -156.50 -88.03 -35.19
CA THR A 732 -155.51 -88.62 -36.12
C THR A 732 -155.53 -88.06 -37.54
N LEU A 733 -156.53 -87.24 -37.91
CA LEU A 733 -156.57 -86.53 -39.19
C LEU A 733 -155.86 -85.16 -39.11
N ALA A 734 -156.06 -84.41 -38.02
CA ALA A 734 -155.46 -83.08 -37.85
C ALA A 734 -153.92 -83.14 -37.70
N THR A 735 -153.41 -84.12 -36.97
CA THR A 735 -151.98 -84.24 -36.62
C THR A 735 -151.06 -84.61 -37.80
N LYS A 736 -151.60 -85.09 -38.94
CA LYS A 736 -150.79 -85.33 -40.15
C LYS A 736 -150.37 -84.05 -40.88
N GLY A 737 -151.16 -82.97 -40.80
CA GLY A 737 -150.89 -81.75 -41.57
C GLY A 737 -149.61 -81.00 -41.17
N GLN A 738 -149.24 -81.04 -39.89
CA GLN A 738 -148.11 -80.25 -39.37
C GLN A 738 -146.73 -80.91 -39.49
N VAL A 739 -146.67 -82.23 -39.80
CA VAL A 739 -145.39 -82.95 -39.91
C VAL A 739 -144.70 -82.70 -41.26
N GLN A 740 -145.46 -82.30 -42.29
CA GLN A 740 -144.95 -82.20 -43.66
C GLN A 740 -144.06 -80.95 -43.91
N ASN A 741 -144.13 -79.93 -43.04
CA ASN A 741 -143.30 -78.72 -43.11
C ASN A 741 -141.89 -78.84 -42.49
N ARG A 742 -141.39 -80.06 -42.21
CA ARG A 742 -140.06 -80.29 -41.61
C ARG A 742 -139.06 -81.05 -42.50
N LEU A 743 -139.23 -81.00 -43.83
CA LEU A 743 -138.29 -81.53 -44.82
C LEU A 743 -138.03 -80.52 -45.94
N ASN A 744 -137.00 -79.65 -45.78
CA ASN A 744 -136.38 -78.90 -46.89
C ASN A 744 -135.09 -78.16 -46.47
N LYS A 745 -133.94 -78.85 -46.54
CA LYS A 745 -132.67 -78.42 -47.16
C LYS A 745 -131.50 -79.30 -46.72
N ASP A 746 -130.72 -79.73 -47.71
CA ASP A 746 -129.62 -80.69 -47.55
C ASP A 746 -128.33 -80.08 -46.98
N LYS A 747 -127.45 -80.96 -46.48
CA LYS A 747 -126.03 -80.67 -46.24
C LYS A 747 -125.18 -81.46 -47.24
N THR A 748 -124.31 -80.77 -47.97
CA THR A 748 -123.56 -81.36 -49.08
C THR A 748 -122.15 -81.78 -48.66
N ARG A 749 -121.64 -82.86 -49.27
CA ARG A 749 -120.37 -83.53 -48.93
C ARG A 749 -119.07 -82.70 -49.13
N ALA A 750 -119.19 -81.42 -49.49
CA ALA A 750 -118.07 -80.53 -49.82
C ALA A 750 -117.49 -79.79 -48.60
N ASP A 751 -118.33 -79.40 -47.63
CA ASP A 751 -117.90 -78.55 -46.51
C ASP A 751 -116.95 -79.30 -45.55
N VAL A 752 -117.20 -80.60 -45.36
CA VAL A 752 -116.33 -81.50 -44.60
C VAL A 752 -114.94 -81.64 -45.24
N ALA A 753 -114.83 -81.54 -46.57
CA ALA A 753 -113.55 -81.62 -47.26
C ALA A 753 -112.71 -80.34 -47.07
N LYS A 754 -113.35 -79.16 -47.11
CA LYS A 754 -112.65 -77.87 -46.90
C LYS A 754 -112.06 -77.76 -45.50
N GLY A 755 -112.86 -78.03 -44.45
CA GLY A 755 -112.38 -77.96 -43.07
C GLY A 755 -111.19 -78.89 -42.77
N ILE A 756 -111.14 -80.08 -43.40
CA ILE A 756 -110.00 -81.00 -43.29
C ILE A 756 -108.74 -80.43 -43.99
N THR A 757 -108.89 -79.68 -45.08
CA THR A 757 -107.74 -79.02 -45.76
C THR A 757 -107.25 -77.77 -45.03
N GLU A 758 -108.13 -77.03 -44.37
CA GLU A 758 -107.77 -75.85 -43.58
C GLU A 758 -107.08 -76.26 -42.27
N LEU A 759 -107.62 -77.24 -41.54
CA LEU A 759 -106.93 -77.83 -40.37
C LEU A 759 -105.54 -78.39 -40.71
N LYS A 760 -105.35 -78.98 -41.91
CA LYS A 760 -104.03 -79.44 -42.36
C LYS A 760 -103.05 -78.31 -42.69
N ARG A 761 -103.52 -77.11 -43.07
CA ARG A 761 -102.66 -75.93 -43.22
C ARG A 761 -102.29 -75.34 -41.87
N GLU A 762 -103.25 -75.22 -40.97
CA GLU A 762 -103.01 -74.65 -39.64
C GLU A 762 -102.07 -75.52 -38.80
N ILE A 763 -102.24 -76.84 -38.85
CA ILE A 763 -101.29 -77.80 -38.24
C ILE A 763 -99.89 -77.65 -38.85
N LYS A 764 -99.75 -77.45 -40.16
CA LYS A 764 -98.44 -77.26 -40.79
C LYS A 764 -97.80 -75.93 -40.39
N ARG A 765 -98.57 -74.85 -40.30
CA ARG A 765 -98.10 -73.53 -39.86
C ARG A 765 -97.64 -73.57 -38.41
N LEU A 766 -98.44 -74.16 -37.52
CA LEU A 766 -98.08 -74.38 -36.12
C LEU A 766 -96.84 -75.26 -35.99
N ASN A 767 -96.67 -76.31 -36.79
CA ASN A 767 -95.48 -77.15 -36.73
C ASN A 767 -94.21 -76.44 -37.27
N GLU A 768 -94.36 -75.46 -38.16
CA GLU A 768 -93.25 -74.60 -38.62
C GLU A 768 -92.93 -73.48 -37.62
N GLU A 769 -93.91 -72.99 -36.88
CA GLU A 769 -93.71 -72.08 -35.74
C GLU A 769 -93.07 -72.80 -34.54
N THR A 770 -93.53 -74.02 -34.19
CA THR A 770 -92.93 -74.84 -33.14
C THR A 770 -91.48 -75.22 -33.46
N ASN A 771 -91.17 -75.65 -34.70
CA ASN A 771 -89.79 -76.00 -35.06
C ASN A 771 -88.82 -74.80 -34.92
N ARG A 772 -89.25 -73.59 -35.27
CA ARG A 772 -88.43 -72.37 -35.06
C ARG A 772 -88.24 -72.05 -33.58
N ASN A 773 -89.29 -72.25 -32.78
CA ASN A 773 -89.19 -72.10 -31.33
C ASN A 773 -88.25 -73.15 -30.72
N ASP A 774 -88.28 -74.41 -31.18
CA ASP A 774 -87.36 -75.47 -30.73
C ASP A 774 -85.90 -75.22 -31.16
N GLU A 775 -85.66 -74.62 -32.33
CA GLU A 775 -84.33 -74.17 -32.77
C GLU A 775 -83.83 -73.01 -31.90
N SER A 776 -84.65 -71.99 -31.67
CA SER A 776 -84.31 -70.88 -30.76
C SER A 776 -84.13 -71.36 -29.31
N MET A 777 -84.87 -72.38 -28.86
CA MET A 777 -84.71 -72.97 -27.53
C MET A 777 -83.38 -73.70 -27.38
N LYS A 778 -82.83 -74.31 -28.45
CA LYS A 778 -81.48 -74.90 -28.44
C LYS A 778 -80.38 -73.84 -28.38
N GLU A 779 -80.47 -72.78 -29.17
CA GLU A 779 -79.52 -71.67 -29.08
C GLU A 779 -79.51 -71.05 -27.67
N ASN A 780 -80.69 -70.84 -27.09
CA ASN A 780 -80.81 -70.37 -25.70
C ASN A 780 -80.22 -71.37 -24.68
N VAL A 781 -80.39 -72.68 -24.87
CA VAL A 781 -79.80 -73.71 -23.96
C VAL A 781 -78.27 -73.78 -24.07
N ASP A 782 -77.68 -73.61 -25.25
CA ASP A 782 -76.22 -73.61 -25.40
C ASP A 782 -75.60 -72.27 -24.96
N VAL A 783 -76.29 -71.13 -25.11
CA VAL A 783 -75.94 -69.86 -24.45
C VAL A 783 -76.05 -69.99 -22.93
N GLN A 784 -77.10 -70.64 -22.41
CA GLN A 784 -77.28 -70.89 -20.98
C GLN A 784 -76.18 -71.82 -20.42
N ARG A 785 -75.66 -72.76 -21.22
CA ARG A 785 -74.47 -73.55 -20.86
C ARG A 785 -73.21 -72.71 -20.79
N GLY A 786 -72.97 -71.83 -21.77
CA GLY A 786 -71.85 -70.88 -21.75
C GLY A 786 -71.84 -70.03 -20.48
N LEU A 787 -72.98 -69.37 -20.21
CA LEU A 787 -73.21 -68.61 -18.99
C LEU A 787 -73.07 -69.48 -17.72
N SER A 788 -73.54 -70.74 -17.73
CA SER A 788 -73.34 -71.64 -16.59
C SER A 788 -71.86 -71.97 -16.35
N THR A 789 -71.05 -72.11 -17.39
CA THR A 789 -69.59 -72.33 -17.24
C THR A 789 -68.85 -71.08 -16.80
N GLU A 790 -69.29 -69.89 -17.20
CA GLU A 790 -68.78 -68.62 -16.64
C GLU A 790 -69.18 -68.46 -15.18
N ILE A 791 -70.44 -68.77 -14.81
CA ILE A 791 -70.92 -68.76 -13.42
C ILE A 791 -70.13 -69.75 -12.56
N GLU A 792 -69.76 -70.93 -13.05
CA GLU A 792 -68.89 -71.86 -12.31
C GLU A 792 -67.46 -71.32 -12.12
N GLN A 793 -66.90 -70.61 -13.10
CA GLN A 793 -65.60 -69.93 -12.99
C GLN A 793 -65.65 -68.76 -12.01
N TYR A 794 -66.65 -67.87 -12.10
CA TYR A 794 -66.87 -66.80 -11.15
C TYR A 794 -67.14 -67.35 -9.74
N ALA A 795 -67.90 -68.44 -9.59
CA ALA A 795 -68.11 -69.10 -8.30
C ALA A 795 -66.86 -69.80 -7.77
N HIS A 796 -65.86 -70.13 -8.60
CA HIS A 796 -64.54 -70.58 -8.16
C HIS A 796 -63.72 -69.39 -7.62
N MET A 797 -63.63 -68.31 -8.41
CA MET A 797 -62.97 -67.06 -8.00
C MET A 797 -63.60 -66.47 -6.73
N GLU A 798 -64.91 -66.57 -6.56
CA GLU A 798 -65.63 -66.12 -5.36
C GLU A 798 -65.29 -66.98 -4.13
N ARG A 799 -65.09 -68.30 -4.30
CA ARG A 799 -64.61 -69.18 -3.21
C ARG A 799 -63.17 -68.92 -2.83
N GLU A 800 -62.31 -68.66 -3.81
CA GLU A 800 -60.89 -68.36 -3.61
C GLU A 800 -60.68 -66.99 -2.96
N THR A 801 -61.43 -65.96 -3.40
CA THR A 801 -61.45 -64.64 -2.75
C THR A 801 -62.14 -64.68 -1.37
N LYS A 802 -63.16 -65.52 -1.14
CA LYS A 802 -63.71 -65.78 0.20
C LYS A 802 -62.70 -66.44 1.14
N LEU A 803 -61.92 -67.42 0.67
CA LEU A 803 -60.85 -68.02 1.48
C LEU A 803 -59.80 -66.96 1.87
N ASN A 804 -59.26 -66.25 0.88
CA ASN A 804 -58.30 -65.16 1.12
C ASN A 804 -58.86 -64.08 2.05
N LYS A 805 -60.15 -63.72 1.90
CA LYS A 805 -60.86 -62.80 2.80
C LYS A 805 -60.92 -63.34 4.23
N THR A 806 -61.30 -64.61 4.45
CA THR A 806 -61.32 -65.18 5.82
C THR A 806 -59.94 -65.35 6.45
N GLU A 807 -58.87 -65.37 5.66
CA GLU A 807 -57.49 -65.41 6.15
C GLU A 807 -56.98 -64.00 6.50
N LEU A 808 -57.27 -63.00 5.66
CA LEU A 808 -57.09 -61.58 5.97
C LEU A 808 -57.92 -61.13 7.18
N GLU A 809 -59.18 -61.55 7.30
CA GLU A 809 -60.03 -61.26 8.47
C GLU A 809 -59.46 -61.84 9.77
N LYS A 810 -58.79 -63.00 9.72
CA LYS A 810 -58.08 -63.57 10.88
C LYS A 810 -56.81 -62.79 11.22
N GLN A 811 -56.06 -62.30 10.22
CA GLN A 811 -54.91 -61.43 10.45
C GLN A 811 -55.35 -60.09 11.05
N MET A 812 -56.34 -59.43 10.43
CA MET A 812 -57.00 -58.21 10.92
C MET A 812 -57.52 -58.38 12.35
N GLN A 813 -58.26 -59.45 12.67
CA GLN A 813 -58.74 -59.67 14.05
C GLN A 813 -57.61 -59.88 15.07
N ASN A 814 -56.44 -60.37 14.67
CA ASN A 814 -55.30 -60.54 15.57
C ASN A 814 -54.57 -59.20 15.80
N GLU A 815 -54.40 -58.39 14.75
CA GLU A 815 -53.88 -57.03 14.88
C GLU A 815 -54.85 -56.12 15.63
N GLU A 816 -56.16 -56.25 15.41
CA GLU A 816 -57.19 -55.49 16.12
C GLU A 816 -57.24 -55.86 17.62
N LYS A 817 -57.08 -57.13 17.98
CA LYS A 817 -56.91 -57.54 19.38
C LYS A 817 -55.64 -56.94 20.01
N ALA A 818 -54.53 -56.87 19.26
CA ALA A 818 -53.32 -56.19 19.73
C ALA A 818 -53.50 -54.67 19.88
N LYS A 819 -54.21 -54.03 18.93
CA LYS A 819 -54.56 -52.61 18.91
C LYS A 819 -55.47 -52.24 20.09
N ILE A 820 -56.52 -53.03 20.34
CA ILE A 820 -57.42 -52.87 21.50
C ILE A 820 -56.65 -53.05 22.81
N ALA A 821 -55.74 -54.04 22.91
CA ALA A 821 -54.91 -54.22 24.09
C ALA A 821 -53.95 -53.04 24.36
N ALA A 822 -53.41 -52.42 23.31
CA ALA A 822 -52.60 -51.20 23.41
C ALA A 822 -53.46 -49.98 23.78
N GLN A 823 -54.63 -49.82 23.14
CA GLN A 823 -55.54 -48.70 23.36
C GLN A 823 -56.13 -48.69 24.77
N ALA A 824 -56.57 -49.84 25.29
CA ALA A 824 -57.03 -49.98 26.68
C ALA A 824 -55.91 -49.71 27.72
N LYS A 825 -54.63 -49.85 27.33
CA LYS A 825 -53.46 -49.50 28.16
C LYS A 825 -53.22 -47.98 28.15
N LEU A 826 -53.47 -47.31 27.03
CA LEU A 826 -53.41 -45.86 26.87
C LEU A 826 -54.56 -45.14 27.60
N GLU A 827 -55.78 -45.65 27.47
CA GLU A 827 -56.98 -45.09 28.16
C GLU A 827 -56.85 -45.17 29.68
N LYS A 828 -56.33 -46.28 30.23
CA LYS A 828 -56.05 -46.42 31.68
C LYS A 828 -55.00 -45.42 32.19
N LEU A 829 -54.07 -44.96 31.33
CA LEU A 829 -53.12 -43.90 31.64
C LEU A 829 -53.80 -42.52 31.64
N GLN A 830 -54.56 -42.21 30.59
CA GLN A 830 -55.24 -40.91 30.45
C GLN A 830 -56.36 -40.71 31.49
N ALA A 831 -57.09 -41.77 31.85
CA ALA A 831 -58.09 -41.75 32.92
C ALA A 831 -57.46 -41.45 34.29
N LYS A 832 -56.30 -42.03 34.60
CA LYS A 832 -55.54 -41.74 35.83
C LYS A 832 -55.16 -40.27 35.96
N GLN A 833 -54.84 -39.60 34.85
CA GLN A 833 -54.41 -38.20 34.86
C GLN A 833 -55.59 -37.21 35.00
N ARG A 834 -56.77 -37.56 34.48
CA ARG A 834 -57.99 -36.71 34.57
C ARG A 834 -58.67 -36.75 35.94
N LEU A 835 -58.50 -37.82 36.72
CA LEU A 835 -59.18 -38.02 38.01
C LEU A 835 -58.60 -37.21 39.21
N PHE A 836 -57.44 -36.55 39.06
CA PHE A 836 -56.70 -35.98 40.20
C PHE A 836 -56.96 -34.50 40.55
N SER A 837 -57.70 -33.75 39.73
CA SER A 837 -57.89 -32.29 39.91
C SER A 837 -59.19 -31.87 40.64
N ALA A 838 -60.15 -32.78 40.82
CA ALA A 838 -61.51 -32.47 41.30
C ALA A 838 -61.80 -32.88 42.77
N LYS A 839 -61.11 -32.22 43.72
CA LYS A 839 -61.46 -32.02 45.15
C LYS A 839 -62.18 -33.13 45.95
N ASN A 840 -61.40 -33.82 46.81
CA ASN A 840 -61.83 -34.52 48.04
C ASN A 840 -62.59 -33.58 49.03
N PRO A 841 -63.48 -34.11 49.91
CA PRO A 841 -63.10 -34.62 51.26
C PRO A 841 -63.93 -35.85 51.71
N LYS A 842 -63.63 -36.68 52.74
CA LYS A 842 -62.54 -36.99 53.72
C LYS A 842 -62.90 -38.41 54.26
N THR A 843 -62.06 -39.26 54.85
CA THR A 843 -60.81 -39.15 55.65
C THR A 843 -59.77 -40.16 55.14
N ILE A 844 -58.55 -39.77 54.74
CA ILE A 844 -57.41 -39.42 55.62
C ILE A 844 -56.99 -40.55 56.56
N LEU A 845 -55.92 -41.26 56.15
CA LEU A 845 -54.71 -41.44 56.97
C LEU A 845 -53.51 -41.12 56.06
N LYS A 846 -52.61 -40.23 56.51
CA LYS A 846 -51.38 -39.86 55.79
C LYS A 846 -50.23 -39.75 56.80
N SER A 847 -49.38 -40.77 56.84
CA SER A 847 -48.05 -40.73 57.46
C SER A 847 -47.19 -41.83 56.81
N PRO A 848 -45.89 -41.62 56.54
CA PRO A 848 -45.00 -42.64 55.96
C PRO A 848 -45.01 -43.97 56.74
N ASP A 849 -45.01 -43.94 58.07
CA ASP A 849 -45.06 -45.16 58.91
C ASP A 849 -46.35 -45.99 58.69
N GLY A 850 -47.44 -45.35 58.30
CA GLY A 850 -48.70 -46.04 57.98
C GLY A 850 -48.63 -46.84 56.69
N PHE A 851 -47.77 -46.44 55.74
CA PHE A 851 -47.46 -47.26 54.57
C PHE A 851 -46.63 -48.48 55.00
N GLN A 852 -45.68 -48.31 55.91
CA GLN A 852 -44.86 -49.40 56.43
C GLN A 852 -45.71 -50.43 57.19
N GLN A 853 -46.58 -50.01 58.12
CA GLN A 853 -47.50 -50.93 58.80
C GLN A 853 -48.53 -51.60 57.87
N ALA A 854 -48.99 -50.92 56.82
CA ALA A 854 -49.87 -51.54 55.81
C ALA A 854 -49.11 -52.57 54.97
N PHE A 855 -47.87 -52.27 54.59
CA PHE A 855 -46.98 -53.16 53.84
C PHE A 855 -46.57 -54.39 54.67
N ASP A 856 -46.21 -54.20 55.94
CA ASP A 856 -45.86 -55.31 56.83
C ASP A 856 -47.07 -56.19 57.18
N ASN A 857 -48.29 -55.62 57.27
CA ASN A 857 -49.52 -56.42 57.37
C ASN A 857 -49.83 -57.20 56.08
N LEU A 858 -49.64 -56.59 54.91
CA LEU A 858 -49.76 -57.28 53.61
C LEU A 858 -48.74 -58.42 53.49
N LYS A 859 -47.50 -58.18 53.92
CA LYS A 859 -46.42 -59.17 53.94
C LYS A 859 -46.65 -60.27 54.99
N HIS A 860 -47.35 -59.97 56.08
CA HIS A 860 -47.81 -60.98 57.03
C HIS A 860 -48.96 -61.82 56.44
N GLN A 861 -49.87 -61.22 55.67
CA GLN A 861 -50.89 -61.95 54.92
C GLN A 861 -50.30 -62.79 53.77
N GLU A 862 -49.28 -62.29 53.08
CA GLU A 862 -48.48 -63.03 52.08
C GLU A 862 -47.80 -64.24 52.72
N SER A 863 -47.17 -64.06 53.88
CA SER A 863 -46.58 -65.16 54.66
C SER A 863 -47.64 -66.17 55.15
N GLN A 864 -48.83 -65.72 55.57
CA GLN A 864 -49.94 -66.61 55.92
C GLN A 864 -50.47 -67.38 54.70
N LEU A 865 -50.52 -66.76 53.52
CA LEU A 865 -50.88 -67.42 52.26
C LEU A 865 -49.81 -68.43 51.80
N GLN A 866 -48.53 -68.12 51.93
CA GLN A 866 -47.45 -69.08 51.66
C GLN A 866 -47.50 -70.27 52.63
N ASN A 867 -47.72 -70.03 53.93
CA ASN A 867 -47.92 -71.10 54.90
C ASN A 867 -49.17 -71.94 54.60
N LEU A 868 -50.26 -71.34 54.09
CA LEU A 868 -51.45 -72.08 53.63
C LEU A 868 -51.19 -72.90 52.35
N ILE A 869 -50.45 -72.35 51.38
CA ILE A 869 -50.06 -73.06 50.15
C ILE A 869 -49.12 -74.23 50.48
N ASP A 870 -48.22 -74.07 51.44
CA ASP A 870 -47.33 -75.14 51.89
C ASP A 870 -48.07 -76.16 52.78
N LEU A 871 -49.10 -75.78 53.52
CA LEU A 871 -50.00 -76.72 54.19
C LEU A 871 -50.78 -77.55 53.16
N LEU A 872 -51.40 -76.90 52.17
CA LEU A 872 -52.19 -77.56 51.12
C LEU A 872 -51.35 -78.44 50.19
N SER A 873 -50.08 -78.07 49.94
CA SER A 873 -49.14 -78.90 49.19
C SER A 873 -48.75 -80.18 49.94
N ASN A 874 -48.75 -80.14 51.28
CA ASN A 874 -48.54 -81.33 52.12
C ASN A 874 -49.81 -82.19 52.27
N GLU A 875 -51.00 -81.58 52.35
CA GLU A 875 -52.27 -82.33 52.41
C GLU A 875 -52.69 -82.94 51.07
N PHE A 876 -52.33 -82.32 49.93
CA PHE A 876 -52.69 -82.79 48.59
C PHE A 876 -51.47 -82.91 47.64
N PRO A 877 -50.55 -83.88 47.86
CA PRO A 877 -49.30 -83.98 47.09
C PRO A 877 -49.47 -84.12 45.57
N HIS A 878 -50.61 -84.66 45.11
CA HIS A 878 -50.93 -84.83 43.69
C HIS A 878 -51.29 -83.52 42.96
N LEU A 879 -51.38 -82.40 43.69
CA LEU A 879 -51.54 -81.05 43.14
C LEU A 879 -50.33 -80.14 43.39
N SER A 880 -49.23 -80.70 43.92
CA SER A 880 -47.93 -80.03 44.17
C SER A 880 -47.54 -79.07 43.05
N ASP A 881 -47.55 -79.53 41.81
CA ASP A 881 -46.96 -78.78 40.70
C ASP A 881 -47.84 -77.59 40.29
N ASN A 882 -49.17 -77.70 40.48
CA ASN A 882 -50.09 -76.58 40.31
C ASN A 882 -49.94 -75.55 41.44
N PHE A 883 -49.78 -76.00 42.70
CA PHE A 883 -49.55 -75.09 43.83
C PHE A 883 -48.16 -74.40 43.73
N ASN A 884 -47.13 -75.11 43.28
CA ASN A 884 -45.81 -74.53 42.99
C ASN A 884 -45.85 -73.56 41.79
N PHE A 885 -46.64 -73.86 40.74
CA PHE A 885 -46.87 -72.92 39.63
C PHE A 885 -47.54 -71.63 40.13
N ILE A 886 -48.55 -71.73 41.00
CA ILE A 886 -49.20 -70.58 41.64
C ILE A 886 -48.21 -69.82 42.55
N LYS A 887 -47.43 -70.52 43.37
CA LYS A 887 -46.42 -69.94 44.27
C LYS A 887 -45.35 -69.15 43.49
N ASN A 888 -44.88 -69.68 42.36
CA ASN A 888 -43.94 -69.00 41.48
C ASN A 888 -44.58 -67.83 40.71
N ARG A 889 -45.88 -67.90 40.38
CA ARG A 889 -46.63 -66.82 39.72
C ARG A 889 -46.90 -65.62 40.63
N ILE A 890 -47.10 -65.87 41.93
CA ILE A 890 -47.31 -64.82 42.96
C ILE A 890 -46.02 -64.07 43.30
N LEU A 891 -44.86 -64.69 43.10
CA LEU A 891 -43.54 -64.14 43.43
C LEU A 891 -42.85 -63.37 42.27
N SER A 892 -43.54 -63.10 41.16
CA SER A 892 -42.93 -62.54 39.94
C SER A 892 -43.56 -61.26 39.38
N GLU A 893 -44.52 -60.63 40.09
CA GLU A 893 -45.16 -59.35 39.73
C GLU A 893 -45.31 -58.45 40.98
#